data_AF-A0A7C1C2W2-F1
#
_entry.id   AF-A0A7C1C2W2-F1
#
_cell.length_a   1.000
_cell.length_b   1.000
_cell.length_c   1.000
_cell.angle_alpha   90.00
_cell.angle_beta   90.00
_cell.angle_gamma   90.00
#
_symmetry.space_group_name_H-M   'P 1'
#
loop_
_entity.id
_entity.type
_entity.pdbx_description
1 polymer ?
#
loop_
_entity_poly.entity_id
_entity_poly.type
_entity_poly.pdbx_seq_one_letter_code
_entity_poly.pdbx_strand_id
1 'polypeptide(L)'
;MLHKKIIFSFLLLIIWFSGYSISYQFSEKITWSGIEQINDNQNNKLTRMAFWGGLYHQADPVPRFVKVYPIHTAQARLSVSLKNMITAPLTQEEMAAVSGWTEMDTSFTSHVSLTLIRKSPYARVKITPVRWNEKDKGYEKLLSFDVEIEVEDLELHQTMQSAGKTNSVLAKGDWFKVKIDKSGIFKVTYQELQEMGFDVTGNPHNIAVFGNGGGVLPEKNDAFRYDDLVENPILVVGEDDGKFDPSDYILFYGEGPVVWKYNKLSSAFFHLDNYYDDFSYYFITLKSSPAKRIVKASVPDGPVDVEVNDFMDYADHEEDLVNIAGTGRTWYGELFDFNSTYEFNFDFPNIITGQHAFFQADFASVSSSPTQFQIYINGSLQKTLPMRTIPVNSPYQKGKDTGTQFTFLPAQDQLTVKLVFQRSSNNSAAYLNYFELNVMRKLKMAGSQMMFRKPLDETGKIKYTLSNAGSDVTIWDVTVPVNPRKVKTQVSGNGLVFSASSDTLRQFIAFNGNQYFQSVFVEKVENQNLHAVNNVDYLIVAYPDFLEEARRLARFHADEGMTFFIATPQQIYNEFSSGSQDISAIRNFAKRLYDNSDAGKEIKYLLLFGDASYDYKDRIDDNTNYVPCWESVNSLNIIYSVASDDYYGYLDDGEGISDNDNVDIGIGRFAVINGEEAKTAVDKAIHYGTNTKKTMGSWRNMITFLADDGNNNLHLKHAETLSGYIEENDPIYNINKIYVDAYQQISTPSGQRAPGVNKAVGEQIEKGTLIFNYSGHGGEIGLGHERFLEIADINSWDNYDKLPIFITATCEFSRYDDPTRVSAGELTFLSDHGGAIAMFSTSRATFASANLALNYAIYNNNLFSKVDGEDPCFGDVIRRAKILGGDNDKKFVLLGDPALKLAYTDYRTKTLKINQKISVEDEPDTLEALSKVRVEGMITDQQGNPVDSYNGMLYPVVYDKYSEITTLGDDNPPFTFKLRKNILFNGKATIKNGTFDFEFIIPKDIAYNFGQGRISYYLNNDSLDGSGYYEGIIIGGYDDAAKKDVTGPVINLFMNDT
;
A
#
# COMPACT_ATOMS: atom_id res chain seq x y z
N MET A 1 6.76 -45.47 4.98
CA MET A 1 6.36 -45.78 6.36
C MET A 1 4.90 -45.38 6.56
N LEU A 2 4.01 -46.32 6.22
CA LEU A 2 2.62 -46.35 6.67
C LEU A 2 2.63 -46.87 8.11
N HIS A 3 2.07 -46.14 9.08
CA HIS A 3 1.43 -46.60 10.33
C HIS A 3 1.46 -45.48 11.37
N LYS A 4 0.45 -44.59 11.33
CA LYS A 4 -0.06 -43.76 12.46
C LYS A 4 -1.27 -42.90 12.05
N LYS A 5 -2.14 -43.43 11.17
CA LYS A 5 -3.52 -42.98 10.98
C LYS A 5 -4.39 -44.19 11.31
N ILE A 6 -5.50 -43.99 12.02
CA ILE A 6 -6.39 -44.99 12.67
C ILE A 6 -6.07 -45.12 14.18
N ILE A 7 -6.46 -44.10 14.95
CA ILE A 7 -7.23 -44.15 16.22
C ILE A 7 -7.83 -42.72 16.33
N PHE A 8 -8.86 -42.41 15.54
CA PHE A 8 -9.66 -41.19 15.73
C PHE A 8 -11.08 -41.33 15.18
N SER A 9 -11.65 -42.53 15.27
CA SER A 9 -13.04 -42.77 14.88
C SER A 9 -13.55 -43.97 15.64
N PHE A 10 -14.09 -43.75 16.85
CA PHE A 10 -15.28 -44.40 17.43
C PHE A 10 -15.36 -44.11 18.93
N LEU A 11 -16.02 -43.00 19.29
CA LEU A 11 -16.81 -42.90 20.53
C LEU A 11 -17.78 -41.71 20.42
N LEU A 12 -18.89 -42.00 19.73
CA LEU A 12 -20.11 -41.20 19.74
C LEU A 12 -20.87 -41.57 21.03
N LEU A 13 -20.73 -40.73 22.05
CA LEU A 13 -21.54 -40.78 23.26
C LEU A 13 -21.72 -39.34 23.74
N ILE A 14 -22.85 -38.76 23.31
CA ILE A 14 -23.50 -37.51 23.77
C ILE A 14 -22.69 -36.78 24.85
N ILE A 15 -21.72 -35.98 24.41
CA ILE A 15 -21.09 -34.94 25.21
C ILE A 15 -21.90 -33.68 24.90
N TRP A 16 -22.49 -33.09 25.93
CA TRP A 16 -22.95 -31.72 25.87
C TRP A 16 -21.75 -30.86 25.44
N PHE A 17 -21.83 -30.21 24.28
CA PHE A 17 -20.82 -29.29 23.79
C PHE A 17 -20.76 -28.07 24.72
N SER A 18 -20.04 -28.19 25.83
CA SER A 18 -19.44 -27.03 26.49
C SER A 18 -18.35 -26.53 25.56
N GLY A 19 -18.41 -25.26 25.14
CA GLY A 19 -17.34 -24.63 24.35
C GLY A 19 -15.99 -24.93 24.96
N TYR A 20 -15.13 -25.62 24.22
CA TYR A 20 -13.78 -25.91 24.68
C TYR A 20 -12.95 -24.64 24.53
N SER A 21 -12.34 -24.17 25.62
CA SER A 21 -11.34 -23.11 25.57
C SER A 21 -9.95 -23.74 25.58
N ILE A 22 -9.09 -23.32 24.65
CA ILE A 22 -7.67 -23.71 24.59
C ILE A 22 -6.82 -22.52 25.00
N SER A 23 -5.91 -22.71 25.96
CA SER A 23 -4.95 -21.69 26.39
C SER A 23 -3.59 -21.91 25.74
N TYR A 24 -3.02 -20.85 25.16
CA TYR A 24 -1.67 -20.80 24.62
C TYR A 24 -0.79 -19.92 25.51
N GLN A 25 0.39 -20.40 25.88
CA GLN A 25 1.32 -19.65 26.73
C GLN A 25 2.68 -19.45 26.04
N PHE A 26 3.16 -18.21 26.04
CA PHE A 26 4.44 -17.81 25.46
C PHE A 26 5.21 -16.91 26.42
N SER A 27 6.54 -17.02 26.47
CA SER A 27 7.39 -16.13 27.27
C SER A 27 8.03 -15.06 26.39
N GLU A 28 7.94 -13.80 26.80
CA GLU A 28 8.42 -12.63 26.05
C GLU A 28 9.34 -11.75 26.91
N LYS A 29 10.24 -11.03 26.23
CA LYS A 29 11.15 -10.07 26.83
C LYS A 29 11.17 -8.78 26.02
N ILE A 30 11.19 -7.65 26.71
CA ILE A 30 11.33 -6.31 26.13
C ILE A 30 12.74 -5.80 26.37
N THR A 31 13.46 -5.52 25.28
CA THR A 31 14.80 -4.94 25.32
C THR A 31 14.70 -3.43 25.12
N TRP A 32 14.58 -2.68 26.22
CA TRP A 32 14.53 -1.21 26.21
C TRP A 32 15.83 -0.61 25.69
N SER A 33 15.70 0.31 24.73
CA SER A 33 16.81 1.08 24.15
C SER A 33 16.93 2.49 24.74
N GLY A 34 16.01 2.86 25.65
CA GLY A 34 16.03 4.14 26.37
C GLY A 34 15.11 5.16 25.72
N ILE A 35 15.67 6.32 25.36
CA ILE A 35 14.92 7.45 24.81
C ILE A 35 15.31 7.70 23.35
N GLU A 36 14.30 7.84 22.50
CA GLU A 36 14.44 8.34 21.14
C GLU A 36 14.11 9.84 21.12
N GLN A 37 14.96 10.62 20.46
CA GLN A 37 14.69 12.03 20.13
C GLN A 37 14.45 12.13 18.64
N ILE A 38 13.25 12.53 18.26
CA ILE A 38 12.91 12.91 16.90
C ILE A 38 12.92 14.42 16.86
N ASN A 39 13.83 14.97 16.05
CA ASN A 39 13.78 16.38 15.70
C ASN A 39 12.84 16.51 14.50
N ASP A 40 11.80 17.33 14.61
CA ASP A 40 11.22 17.87 13.38
C ASP A 40 12.18 18.94 12.82
N ASN A 41 12.07 19.27 11.54
CA ASN A 41 12.90 20.30 10.90
C ASN A 41 12.68 21.71 11.48
N GLN A 42 11.91 21.87 12.56
CA GLN A 42 11.65 23.13 13.28
C GLN A 42 12.38 23.20 14.63
N ASN A 43 13.32 22.29 14.91
CA ASN A 43 13.93 22.13 16.24
C ASN A 43 12.92 21.76 17.35
N ASN A 44 11.70 21.32 17.03
CA ASN A 44 10.85 20.70 18.04
C ASN A 44 11.36 19.29 18.30
N LYS A 45 11.65 19.01 19.57
CA LYS A 45 12.13 17.70 20.01
C LYS A 45 10.95 16.89 20.51
N LEU A 46 10.46 15.96 19.70
CA LEU A 46 9.63 14.89 20.22
C LEU A 46 10.55 13.89 20.92
N THR A 47 10.37 13.74 22.22
CA THR A 47 11.12 12.78 23.03
C THR A 47 10.17 11.66 23.41
N ARG A 48 10.54 10.42 23.13
CA ARG A 48 9.70 9.25 23.43
C ARG A 48 10.53 8.09 23.93
N MET A 49 9.93 7.21 24.71
CA MET A 49 10.58 5.96 25.12
C MET A 49 10.75 5.02 23.93
N ALA A 50 11.73 4.12 23.98
CA ALA A 50 11.99 3.16 22.92
C ALA A 50 12.47 1.79 23.43
N PHE A 51 12.07 0.74 22.71
CA PHE A 51 12.58 -0.61 22.88
C PHE A 51 12.62 -1.33 21.53
N TRP A 52 13.39 -2.43 21.48
CA TRP A 52 13.57 -3.24 20.29
C TRP A 52 12.25 -3.85 19.77
N GLY A 53 11.84 -3.50 18.55
CA GLY A 53 10.58 -3.95 17.94
C GLY A 53 9.33 -3.23 18.48
N GLY A 54 9.49 -2.11 19.19
CA GLY A 54 8.38 -1.30 19.66
C GLY A 54 7.70 -0.55 18.51
N LEU A 55 6.37 -0.66 18.43
CA LEU A 55 5.56 0.08 17.46
C LEU A 55 4.95 1.33 18.10
N TYR A 56 4.85 2.41 17.33
CA TYR A 56 4.28 3.67 17.80
C TYR A 56 3.01 3.97 17.01
N HIS A 57 1.99 4.45 17.69
CA HIS A 57 0.86 5.08 17.04
C HIS A 57 1.14 6.59 16.96
N GLN A 58 1.37 7.11 15.76
CA GLN A 58 1.67 8.53 15.53
C GLN A 58 2.82 9.05 16.43
N ALA A 59 2.55 10.11 17.21
CA ALA A 59 3.52 10.77 18.09
C ALA A 59 3.43 10.30 19.55
N ASP A 60 2.84 9.12 19.82
CA ASP A 60 2.72 8.58 21.17
C ASP A 60 4.11 8.50 21.86
N PRO A 61 4.24 8.96 23.11
CA PRO A 61 5.51 8.95 23.84
C PRO A 61 5.91 7.56 24.34
N VAL A 62 5.00 6.58 24.25
CA VAL A 62 5.19 5.20 24.73
C VAL A 62 5.01 4.21 23.57
N PRO A 63 6.00 3.34 23.31
CA PRO A 63 5.90 2.28 22.32
C PRO A 63 4.98 1.15 22.78
N ARG A 64 4.37 0.44 21.83
CA ARG A 64 3.54 -0.75 22.05
C ARG A 64 4.31 -2.00 21.63
N PHE A 65 4.19 -3.06 22.42
CA PHE A 65 4.64 -4.40 22.04
C PHE A 65 3.55 -5.04 21.19
N VAL A 66 3.89 -5.53 20.00
CA VAL A 66 2.94 -6.20 19.11
C VAL A 66 3.55 -7.50 18.61
N LYS A 67 2.80 -8.59 18.72
CA LYS A 67 3.21 -9.91 18.20
C LYS A 67 1.99 -10.72 17.76
N VAL A 68 2.19 -11.56 16.76
CA VAL A 68 1.18 -12.51 16.27
C VAL A 68 1.54 -13.94 16.70
N TYR A 69 0.54 -14.70 17.14
CA TYR A 69 0.68 -16.08 17.58
C TYR A 69 -0.28 -16.98 16.80
N PRO A 70 0.18 -18.10 16.22
CA PRO A 70 -0.72 -18.99 15.50
C PRO A 70 -1.73 -19.60 16.46
N ILE A 71 -2.98 -19.66 16.04
CA ILE A 71 -4.07 -20.31 16.78
C ILE A 71 -4.76 -21.35 15.87
N HIS A 72 -5.64 -22.16 16.44
CA HIS A 72 -6.21 -23.31 15.71
C HIS A 72 -7.48 -22.99 14.90
N THR A 73 -8.08 -21.80 15.07
CA THR A 73 -9.38 -21.48 14.45
C THR A 73 -9.48 -20.00 14.07
N ALA A 74 -10.18 -19.73 12.96
CA ALA A 74 -10.55 -18.39 12.49
C ALA A 74 -11.90 -17.92 13.09
N GLN A 75 -12.49 -18.69 13.99
CA GLN A 75 -13.80 -18.40 14.59
C GLN A 75 -13.72 -18.58 16.10
N ALA A 76 -13.13 -17.59 16.76
CA ALA A 76 -12.96 -17.62 18.21
C ALA A 76 -13.19 -16.26 18.86
N ARG A 77 -13.59 -16.29 20.12
CA ARG A 77 -13.34 -15.20 21.06
C ARG A 77 -11.96 -15.38 21.66
N LEU A 78 -11.20 -14.31 21.67
CA LEU A 78 -9.85 -14.28 22.22
C LEU A 78 -9.85 -13.47 23.52
N SER A 79 -9.18 -13.98 24.54
CA SER A 79 -8.81 -13.24 25.74
C SER A 79 -7.29 -13.29 25.92
N VAL A 80 -6.70 -12.25 26.49
CA VAL A 80 -5.27 -12.20 26.77
C VAL A 80 -5.02 -11.80 28.22
N SER A 81 -4.08 -12.46 28.88
CA SER A 81 -3.61 -12.06 30.20
C SER A 81 -2.09 -12.17 30.30
N LEU A 82 -1.50 -11.29 31.11
CA LEU A 82 -0.06 -11.27 31.34
C LEU A 82 0.26 -11.91 32.70
N LYS A 83 1.17 -12.88 32.72
CA LYS A 83 1.67 -13.55 33.93
C LYS A 83 3.17 -13.33 34.10
N ASN A 84 3.69 -13.67 35.28
CA ASN A 84 5.13 -13.67 35.57
C ASN A 84 5.86 -12.37 35.16
N MET A 85 5.18 -11.23 35.32
CA MET A 85 5.67 -9.93 34.90
C MET A 85 6.86 -9.48 35.76
N ILE A 86 7.95 -9.10 35.11
CA ILE A 86 9.08 -8.41 35.73
C ILE A 86 9.05 -6.96 35.26
N THR A 87 9.06 -6.01 36.19
CA THR A 87 9.00 -4.57 35.92
C THR A 87 10.20 -3.83 36.47
N ALA A 88 10.42 -2.61 35.99
CA ALA A 88 11.37 -1.64 36.56
C ALA A 88 10.78 -0.23 36.55
N PRO A 89 11.11 0.63 37.53
CA PRO A 89 10.70 2.03 37.50
C PRO A 89 11.30 2.74 36.28
N LEU A 90 10.61 3.76 35.76
CA LEU A 90 11.19 4.63 34.74
C LEU A 90 12.38 5.40 35.30
N THR A 91 13.41 5.57 34.48
CA THR A 91 14.52 6.50 34.78
C THR A 91 14.04 7.95 34.72
N GLN A 92 14.83 8.91 35.25
CA GLN A 92 14.46 10.33 35.20
C GLN A 92 14.29 10.84 33.75
N GLU A 93 15.13 10.38 32.82
CA GLU A 93 15.03 10.73 31.41
C GLU A 93 13.76 10.13 30.76
N GLU A 94 13.43 8.87 31.09
CA GLU A 94 12.19 8.22 30.65
C GLU A 94 10.94 8.90 31.17
N MET A 95 10.93 9.30 32.45
CA MET A 95 9.83 10.08 33.02
C MET A 95 9.65 11.43 32.32
N ALA A 96 10.73 12.10 31.91
CA ALA A 96 10.66 13.35 31.17
C ALA A 96 10.06 13.15 29.76
N ALA A 97 10.38 12.04 29.10
CA ALA A 97 9.83 11.73 27.77
C ALA A 97 8.32 11.45 27.78
N VAL A 98 7.78 10.92 28.88
CA VAL A 98 6.34 10.64 29.03
C VAL A 98 5.58 11.74 29.78
N SER A 99 6.15 12.94 29.95
CA SER A 99 5.53 14.00 30.76
C SER A 99 4.18 14.49 30.23
N GLY A 100 3.94 14.34 28.92
CA GLY A 100 2.65 14.64 28.28
C GLY A 100 1.67 13.47 28.26
N TRP A 101 2.09 12.29 28.73
CA TRP A 101 1.25 11.10 28.78
C TRP A 101 0.40 11.10 30.05
N THR A 102 -0.91 11.29 29.86
CA THR A 102 -1.89 11.48 30.94
C THR A 102 -2.60 10.19 31.35
N GLU A 103 -2.32 9.06 30.68
CA GLU A 103 -2.93 7.77 31.00
C GLU A 103 -2.37 7.23 32.32
N MET A 104 -3.23 7.07 33.32
CA MET A 104 -2.87 6.55 34.66
C MET A 104 -3.41 5.13 34.86
N ASP A 105 -3.24 4.28 33.84
CA ASP A 105 -3.67 2.88 33.92
C ASP A 105 -2.82 2.12 34.95
N THR A 106 -3.46 1.45 35.90
CA THR A 106 -2.79 0.66 36.96
C THR A 106 -2.45 -0.77 36.54
N SER A 107 -2.88 -1.17 35.34
CA SER A 107 -2.52 -2.41 34.66
C SER A 107 -1.82 -2.11 33.35
N PHE A 108 -0.96 -3.02 32.87
CA PHE A 108 -0.49 -2.96 31.49
C PHE A 108 -1.66 -3.23 30.56
N THR A 109 -2.06 -2.20 29.82
CA THR A 109 -3.16 -2.29 28.87
C THR A 109 -2.79 -3.27 27.76
N SER A 110 -3.58 -4.33 27.62
CA SER A 110 -3.37 -5.39 26.65
C SER A 110 -4.65 -5.63 25.85
N HIS A 111 -4.48 -5.86 24.55
CA HIS A 111 -5.56 -6.12 23.62
C HIS A 111 -5.17 -7.32 22.75
N VAL A 112 -6.13 -8.19 22.49
CA VAL A 112 -5.97 -9.29 21.54
C VAL A 112 -7.07 -9.21 20.50
N SER A 113 -6.68 -9.43 19.25
CA SER A 113 -7.59 -9.47 18.12
C SER A 113 -7.26 -10.68 17.25
N LEU A 114 -8.30 -11.27 16.66
CA LEU A 114 -8.13 -12.28 15.62
C LEU A 114 -7.67 -11.58 14.34
N THR A 115 -6.69 -12.17 13.67
CA THR A 115 -6.24 -11.73 12.35
C THR A 115 -5.95 -12.96 11.51
N LEU A 116 -6.08 -12.84 10.19
CA LEU A 116 -5.72 -13.88 9.25
C LEU A 116 -4.45 -13.45 8.52
N ILE A 117 -3.58 -14.42 8.25
CA ILE A 117 -2.42 -14.24 7.39
C ILE A 117 -2.44 -15.41 6.42
N ARG A 118 -2.74 -15.15 5.16
CA ARG A 118 -2.89 -16.17 4.13
C ARG A 118 -3.87 -17.29 4.54
N LYS A 119 -5.11 -16.93 4.91
CA LYS A 119 -6.18 -17.84 5.41
C LYS A 119 -5.85 -18.55 6.73
N SER A 120 -4.67 -18.33 7.30
CA SER A 120 -4.24 -18.97 8.54
C SER A 120 -4.55 -18.07 9.73
N PRO A 121 -5.19 -18.59 10.80
CA PRO A 121 -5.61 -17.76 11.91
C PRO A 121 -4.50 -17.50 12.94
N TYR A 122 -4.42 -16.24 13.37
CA TYR A 122 -3.49 -15.76 14.38
C TYR A 122 -4.20 -14.91 15.43
N ALA A 123 -3.68 -14.95 16.66
CA ALA A 123 -3.97 -13.97 17.69
C ALA A 123 -2.92 -12.86 17.63
N ARG A 124 -3.34 -11.64 17.29
CA ARG A 124 -2.52 -10.43 17.34
C ARG A 124 -2.67 -9.79 18.71
N VAL A 125 -1.60 -9.83 19.49
CA VAL A 125 -1.53 -9.26 20.84
C VAL A 125 -0.81 -7.92 20.79
N LYS A 126 -1.44 -6.88 21.33
CA LYS A 126 -0.89 -5.52 21.51
C LYS A 126 -0.83 -5.21 23.01
N ILE A 127 0.31 -4.74 23.50
CA ILE A 127 0.52 -4.40 24.91
C ILE A 127 1.15 -3.02 25.01
N THR A 128 0.59 -2.13 25.82
CA THR A 128 1.27 -0.91 26.28
C THR A 128 2.14 -1.30 27.49
N PRO A 129 3.48 -1.36 27.36
CA PRO A 129 4.37 -1.95 28.35
C PRO A 129 4.82 -0.94 29.41
N VAL A 130 4.02 0.10 29.65
CA VAL A 130 4.20 1.07 30.72
C VAL A 130 2.88 1.22 31.46
N ARG A 131 2.92 1.36 32.79
CA ARG A 131 1.74 1.58 33.62
C ARG A 131 2.03 2.50 34.80
N TRP A 132 0.99 3.06 35.41
CA TRP A 132 1.08 3.79 36.67
C TRP A 132 1.15 2.84 37.87
N ASN A 133 2.19 2.96 38.68
CA ASN A 133 2.35 2.23 39.93
C ASN A 133 1.91 3.10 41.11
N GLU A 134 0.76 2.75 41.70
CA GLU A 134 0.17 3.51 42.82
C GLU A 134 1.03 3.50 44.10
N LYS A 135 1.83 2.45 44.32
CA LYS A 135 2.66 2.33 45.53
C LYS A 135 3.84 3.28 45.49
N ASP A 136 4.48 3.37 44.32
CA ASP A 136 5.68 4.18 44.11
C ASP A 136 5.36 5.60 43.59
N LYS A 137 4.07 5.87 43.29
CA LYS A 137 3.57 7.14 42.72
C LYS A 137 4.35 7.58 41.48
N GLY A 138 4.61 6.63 40.58
CA GLY A 138 5.34 6.86 39.33
C GLY A 138 5.05 5.77 38.29
N TYR A 139 5.54 5.98 37.08
CA TYR A 139 5.43 5.00 36.01
C TYR A 139 6.49 3.89 36.15
N GLU A 140 6.12 2.68 35.79
CA GLU A 140 7.06 1.55 35.63
C GLU A 140 6.88 0.90 34.25
N LYS A 141 7.96 0.30 33.75
CA LYS A 141 8.02 -0.38 32.47
C LYS A 141 8.14 -1.90 32.64
N LEU A 142 7.57 -2.63 31.69
CA LEU A 142 7.61 -4.08 31.61
C LEU A 142 8.92 -4.56 30.97
N LEU A 143 9.61 -5.52 31.59
CA LEU A 143 10.89 -6.08 31.11
C LEU A 143 10.73 -7.48 30.53
N SER A 144 9.92 -8.33 31.16
CA SER A 144 9.57 -9.66 30.66
C SER A 144 8.25 -10.12 31.25
N PHE A 145 7.58 -11.02 30.56
CA PHE A 145 6.25 -11.52 30.93
C PHE A 145 5.94 -12.81 30.18
N ASP A 146 4.99 -13.58 30.70
CA ASP A 146 4.33 -14.62 29.94
C ASP A 146 3.00 -14.08 29.40
N VAL A 147 2.74 -14.30 28.12
CA VAL A 147 1.46 -14.04 27.46
C VAL A 147 0.65 -15.33 27.51
N GLU A 148 -0.54 -15.26 28.09
CA GLU A 148 -1.53 -16.32 28.06
C GLU A 148 -2.70 -15.87 27.17
N ILE A 149 -2.98 -16.63 26.10
CA ILE A 149 -4.05 -16.37 25.14
C ILE A 149 -5.09 -17.49 25.27
N GLU A 150 -6.29 -17.15 25.71
CA GLU A 150 -7.41 -18.10 25.73
C GLU A 150 -8.21 -17.97 24.43
N VAL A 151 -8.45 -19.10 23.79
CA VAL A 151 -9.20 -19.22 22.53
C VAL A 151 -10.46 -20.01 22.80
N GLU A 152 -11.59 -19.32 22.84
CA GLU A 152 -12.93 -19.91 22.96
C GLU A 152 -13.56 -20.01 21.57
N ASP A 153 -13.76 -21.23 21.09
CA ASP A 153 -14.41 -21.49 19.80
C ASP A 153 -15.85 -20.95 19.78
N LEU A 154 -16.20 -20.30 18.67
CA LEU A 154 -17.57 -19.85 18.42
C LEU A 154 -18.33 -20.87 17.55
N GLU A 155 -19.64 -21.02 17.81
CA GLU A 155 -20.50 -21.84 16.96
C GLU A 155 -20.61 -21.26 15.55
N LEU A 156 -20.34 -22.12 14.56
CA LEU A 156 -20.53 -21.87 13.13
C LEU A 156 -21.95 -21.37 12.84
N HIS A 157 -22.11 -20.08 12.61
CA HIS A 157 -23.17 -19.61 11.73
C HIS A 157 -22.61 -19.70 10.32
N GLN A 158 -22.97 -20.77 9.60
CA GLN A 158 -22.73 -20.84 8.16
C GLN A 158 -23.49 -19.68 7.50
N THR A 159 -22.84 -18.54 7.32
CA THR A 159 -23.22 -17.63 6.25
C THR A 159 -22.94 -18.37 4.96
N MET A 160 -23.99 -18.78 4.25
CA MET A 160 -23.84 -19.24 2.86
C MET A 160 -23.28 -18.05 2.08
N GLN A 161 -21.96 -17.96 1.92
CA GLN A 161 -21.37 -17.21 0.83
C GLN A 161 -21.93 -17.83 -0.45
N SER A 162 -22.70 -17.06 -1.21
CA SER A 162 -23.15 -17.52 -2.52
C SER A 162 -21.92 -17.85 -3.34
N ALA A 163 -21.85 -19.06 -3.90
CA ALA A 163 -20.82 -19.38 -4.88
C ALA A 163 -20.84 -18.29 -5.96
N GLY A 164 -19.73 -17.53 -6.08
CA GLY A 164 -19.61 -16.47 -7.07
C GLY A 164 -19.89 -17.00 -8.47
N LYS A 165 -20.35 -16.13 -9.38
CA LYS A 165 -20.55 -16.49 -10.79
C LYS A 165 -19.22 -17.01 -11.35
N THR A 166 -19.26 -18.14 -12.02
CA THR A 166 -18.06 -18.76 -12.63
C THR A 166 -17.67 -18.13 -13.98
N ASN A 167 -18.58 -17.38 -14.60
CA ASN A 167 -18.35 -16.69 -15.87
C ASN A 167 -18.97 -15.29 -15.81
N SER A 168 -18.29 -14.31 -16.40
CA SER A 168 -18.84 -12.97 -16.61
C SER A 168 -19.97 -13.00 -17.63
N VAL A 169 -20.95 -12.12 -17.49
CA VAL A 169 -21.89 -11.84 -18.58
C VAL A 169 -21.17 -11.32 -19.83
N LEU A 170 -20.04 -10.62 -19.67
CA LEU A 170 -19.21 -10.09 -20.77
C LEU A 170 -18.46 -11.17 -21.55
N ALA A 171 -18.55 -12.45 -21.14
CA ALA A 171 -17.83 -13.53 -21.80
C ALA A 171 -18.24 -13.76 -23.25
N LYS A 172 -19.48 -13.39 -23.61
CA LYS A 172 -20.05 -13.51 -24.96
C LYS A 172 -21.09 -12.43 -25.20
N GLY A 173 -21.21 -11.98 -26.44
CA GLY A 173 -22.22 -11.02 -26.89
C GLY A 173 -21.60 -9.84 -27.62
N ASP A 174 -22.46 -8.92 -28.05
CA ASP A 174 -22.07 -7.59 -28.51
C ASP A 174 -22.45 -6.59 -27.42
N TRP A 175 -21.43 -5.96 -26.83
CA TRP A 175 -21.57 -5.10 -25.64
C TRP A 175 -21.20 -3.66 -25.97
N PHE A 176 -22.10 -2.72 -25.68
CA PHE A 176 -21.93 -1.30 -25.94
C PHE A 176 -21.95 -0.54 -24.61
N LYS A 177 -20.81 0.04 -24.23
CA LYS A 177 -20.64 0.75 -22.97
C LYS A 177 -21.12 2.20 -23.13
N VAL A 178 -21.97 2.64 -22.21
CA VAL A 178 -22.45 4.02 -22.11
C VAL A 178 -22.17 4.56 -20.71
N LYS A 179 -21.99 5.87 -20.59
CA LYS A 179 -21.73 6.57 -19.33
C LYS A 179 -22.81 7.59 -18.98
N ILE A 180 -23.00 7.82 -17.68
CA ILE A 180 -23.93 8.80 -17.11
C ILE A 180 -23.27 9.59 -15.97
N ASP A 181 -23.67 10.84 -15.80
CA ASP A 181 -23.12 11.79 -14.82
C ASP A 181 -24.06 12.06 -13.63
N LYS A 182 -25.31 11.60 -13.67
CA LYS A 182 -26.31 11.81 -12.60
C LYS A 182 -27.35 10.71 -12.52
N SER A 183 -28.02 10.60 -11.37
CA SER A 183 -29.11 9.66 -11.15
C SER A 183 -30.43 10.12 -11.79
N GLY A 184 -31.14 9.24 -12.49
CA GLY A 184 -32.45 9.56 -13.07
C GLY A 184 -32.95 8.56 -14.11
N ILE A 185 -34.00 8.93 -14.85
CA ILE A 185 -34.51 8.16 -15.99
C ILE A 185 -33.81 8.60 -17.27
N PHE A 186 -33.11 7.65 -17.87
CA PHE A 186 -32.38 7.81 -19.12
C PHE A 186 -33.17 7.24 -20.28
N LYS A 187 -33.06 7.90 -21.44
CA LYS A 187 -33.61 7.45 -22.71
C LYS A 187 -32.47 7.03 -23.63
N VAL A 188 -32.67 5.96 -24.39
CA VAL A 188 -31.80 5.61 -25.53
C VAL A 188 -32.70 5.29 -26.71
N THR A 189 -32.53 6.05 -27.79
CA THR A 189 -33.36 6.03 -28.98
C THR A 189 -32.88 5.01 -30.01
N TYR A 190 -33.74 4.67 -30.97
CA TYR A 190 -33.36 3.94 -32.18
C TYR A 190 -32.10 4.52 -32.84
N GLN A 191 -32.07 5.84 -33.04
CA GLN A 191 -30.97 6.50 -33.73
C GLN A 191 -29.65 6.38 -32.94
N GLU A 192 -29.69 6.59 -31.63
CA GLU A 192 -28.51 6.45 -30.78
C GLU A 192 -27.98 5.01 -30.80
N LEU A 193 -28.83 3.99 -30.69
CA LEU A 193 -28.41 2.59 -30.83
C LEU A 193 -27.76 2.33 -32.19
N GLN A 194 -28.38 2.80 -33.27
CA GLN A 194 -27.87 2.65 -34.63
C GLN A 194 -26.49 3.33 -34.80
N GLU A 195 -26.31 4.54 -34.27
CA GLU A 195 -25.06 5.31 -34.34
C GLU A 195 -23.91 4.64 -33.57
N MET A 196 -24.21 3.95 -32.47
CA MET A 196 -23.24 3.16 -31.71
C MET A 196 -22.84 1.85 -32.42
N GLY A 197 -23.56 1.47 -33.49
CA GLY A 197 -23.35 0.20 -34.21
C GLY A 197 -24.12 -0.98 -33.62
N PHE A 198 -25.15 -0.73 -32.79
CA PHE A 198 -26.03 -1.76 -32.25
C PHE A 198 -26.96 -2.34 -33.35
N ASP A 199 -27.24 -3.65 -33.29
CA ASP A 199 -28.20 -4.28 -34.21
C ASP A 199 -29.65 -3.96 -33.83
N VAL A 200 -30.15 -2.87 -34.38
CA VAL A 200 -31.55 -2.43 -34.24
C VAL A 200 -32.55 -3.29 -35.02
N THR A 201 -32.09 -4.25 -35.84
CA THR A 201 -32.98 -5.20 -36.53
C THR A 201 -33.35 -6.41 -35.65
N GLY A 202 -32.65 -6.57 -34.52
CA GLY A 202 -32.92 -7.59 -33.53
C GLY A 202 -34.29 -7.45 -32.87
N ASN A 203 -34.76 -8.53 -32.23
CA ASN A 203 -36.02 -8.52 -31.50
C ASN A 203 -35.93 -7.55 -30.29
N PRO A 204 -36.75 -6.49 -30.21
CA PRO A 204 -36.70 -5.51 -29.13
C PRO A 204 -36.90 -6.14 -27.74
N HIS A 205 -37.63 -7.27 -27.66
CA HIS A 205 -37.81 -8.03 -26.41
C HIS A 205 -36.50 -8.54 -25.79
N ASN A 206 -35.43 -8.59 -26.58
CA ASN A 206 -34.13 -9.07 -26.16
C ASN A 206 -33.11 -7.95 -25.88
N ILE A 207 -33.45 -6.69 -26.11
CA ILE A 207 -32.59 -5.55 -25.75
C ILE A 207 -32.50 -5.51 -24.22
N ALA A 208 -31.26 -5.50 -23.71
CA ALA A 208 -30.96 -5.53 -22.29
C ALA A 208 -29.96 -4.42 -21.93
N VAL A 209 -30.06 -3.94 -20.69
CA VAL A 209 -29.10 -3.03 -20.07
C VAL A 209 -28.54 -3.69 -18.82
N PHE A 210 -27.23 -3.65 -18.66
CA PHE A 210 -26.51 -4.19 -17.52
C PHE A 210 -25.72 -3.06 -16.83
N GLY A 211 -25.57 -3.15 -15.51
CA GLY A 211 -24.81 -2.17 -14.74
C GLY A 211 -25.19 -2.22 -13.27
N ASN A 212 -24.27 -1.81 -12.40
CA ASN A 212 -24.43 -1.98 -10.95
C ASN A 212 -24.82 -0.70 -10.21
N GLY A 213 -24.88 0.43 -10.92
CA GLY A 213 -25.06 1.75 -10.31
C GLY A 213 -23.74 2.54 -10.30
N GLY A 214 -23.72 3.61 -9.50
CA GLY A 214 -22.53 4.40 -9.24
C GLY A 214 -22.09 4.37 -7.79
N GLY A 215 -21.13 5.24 -7.47
CA GLY A 215 -20.47 5.32 -6.17
C GLY A 215 -19.25 4.41 -6.06
N VAL A 216 -18.54 4.56 -4.94
CA VAL A 216 -17.29 3.86 -4.67
C VAL A 216 -17.59 2.45 -4.13
N LEU A 217 -16.87 1.45 -4.65
CA LEU A 217 -16.89 0.11 -4.10
C LEU A 217 -16.39 0.12 -2.65
N PRO A 218 -16.92 -0.74 -1.78
CA PRO A 218 -16.47 -0.78 -0.40
C PRO A 218 -15.01 -1.24 -0.30
N GLU A 219 -14.22 -0.48 0.46
CA GLU A 219 -12.82 -0.83 0.74
C GLU A 219 -12.73 -2.13 1.55
N LYS A 220 -13.59 -2.30 2.55
CA LYS A 220 -13.67 -3.55 3.32
C LYS A 220 -14.07 -4.71 2.40
N ASN A 221 -13.26 -5.75 2.32
CA ASN A 221 -13.32 -6.77 1.26
C ASN A 221 -14.45 -7.79 1.41
N ASP A 222 -15.12 -7.85 2.56
CA ASP A 222 -16.28 -8.71 2.86
C ASP A 222 -17.63 -7.97 2.78
N ALA A 223 -17.61 -6.65 2.60
CA ALA A 223 -18.82 -5.85 2.46
C ALA A 223 -19.52 -6.14 1.12
N PHE A 224 -20.85 -6.05 1.11
CA PHE A 224 -21.65 -6.36 -0.08
C PHE A 224 -21.19 -5.58 -1.31
N ARG A 225 -21.03 -6.30 -2.42
CA ARG A 225 -20.88 -5.80 -3.78
C ARG A 225 -21.47 -6.83 -4.72
N TYR A 226 -21.87 -6.39 -5.91
CA TYR A 226 -22.26 -7.33 -6.95
C TYR A 226 -21.01 -8.03 -7.48
N ASP A 227 -21.06 -9.35 -7.58
CA ASP A 227 -19.93 -10.15 -8.08
C ASP A 227 -19.63 -9.84 -9.56
N ASP A 228 -20.65 -9.54 -10.36
CA ASP A 228 -20.56 -9.26 -11.80
C ASP A 228 -21.68 -8.27 -12.18
N LEU A 229 -21.73 -7.80 -13.43
CA LEU A 229 -22.78 -6.92 -13.92
C LEU A 229 -24.19 -7.50 -13.73
N VAL A 230 -25.11 -6.67 -13.24
CA VAL A 230 -26.52 -7.03 -13.02
C VAL A 230 -27.38 -6.55 -14.18
N GLU A 231 -28.29 -7.43 -14.65
CA GLU A 231 -29.30 -7.04 -15.64
C GLU A 231 -30.36 -6.12 -15.01
N ASN A 232 -30.45 -4.90 -15.55
CA ASN A 232 -31.39 -3.88 -15.13
C ASN A 232 -32.71 -4.02 -15.90
N PRO A 233 -33.87 -3.93 -15.21
CA PRO A 233 -35.15 -3.91 -15.89
C PRO A 233 -35.30 -2.60 -16.68
N ILE A 234 -35.71 -2.71 -17.93
CA ILE A 234 -35.98 -1.55 -18.80
C ILE A 234 -37.45 -1.49 -19.20
N LEU A 235 -37.89 -0.32 -19.63
CA LEU A 235 -39.14 -0.13 -20.37
C LEU A 235 -38.79 0.09 -21.83
N VAL A 236 -39.34 -0.72 -22.73
CA VAL A 236 -39.19 -0.52 -24.17
C VAL A 236 -40.51 0.03 -24.71
N VAL A 237 -40.46 1.21 -25.32
CA VAL A 237 -41.63 1.85 -25.91
C VAL A 237 -41.63 1.52 -27.40
N GLY A 238 -42.69 0.86 -27.86
CA GLY A 238 -42.85 0.40 -29.25
C GLY A 238 -42.69 -1.11 -29.45
N GLU A 239 -42.28 -1.89 -28.43
CA GLU A 239 -41.91 -3.31 -28.60
C GLU A 239 -43.06 -4.29 -28.96
N ASP A 240 -44.32 -3.84 -29.00
CA ASP A 240 -45.51 -4.70 -29.13
C ASP A 240 -45.59 -5.45 -30.48
N ASP A 241 -45.00 -4.91 -31.55
CA ASP A 241 -45.00 -5.53 -32.88
C ASP A 241 -43.77 -6.40 -33.18
N GLY A 242 -42.87 -6.53 -32.19
CA GLY A 242 -41.64 -7.31 -32.28
C GLY A 242 -40.55 -6.68 -33.16
N LYS A 243 -40.66 -5.39 -33.50
CA LYS A 243 -39.63 -4.61 -34.19
C LYS A 243 -39.24 -3.39 -33.36
N PHE A 244 -38.02 -2.90 -33.56
CA PHE A 244 -37.57 -1.64 -32.98
C PHE A 244 -37.53 -0.58 -34.08
N ASP A 245 -38.63 0.15 -34.23
CA ASP A 245 -38.82 1.15 -35.28
C ASP A 245 -38.16 2.49 -34.94
N PRO A 246 -38.00 3.42 -35.91
CA PRO A 246 -37.38 4.73 -35.66
C PRO A 246 -38.04 5.60 -34.58
N SER A 247 -39.31 5.34 -34.22
CA SER A 247 -40.00 6.01 -33.12
C SER A 247 -39.72 5.42 -31.74
N ASP A 248 -39.09 4.25 -31.69
CA ASP A 248 -38.96 3.44 -30.50
C ASP A 248 -37.74 3.83 -29.69
N TYR A 249 -37.81 3.53 -28.39
CA TYR A 249 -36.75 3.85 -27.46
C TYR A 249 -36.85 2.98 -26.21
N ILE A 250 -35.73 2.85 -25.51
CA ILE A 250 -35.67 2.24 -24.19
C ILE A 250 -35.57 3.32 -23.12
N LEU A 251 -36.18 3.05 -21.96
CA LEU A 251 -36.01 3.82 -20.74
C LEU A 251 -35.46 2.92 -19.63
N PHE A 252 -34.47 3.42 -18.90
CA PHE A 252 -33.94 2.76 -17.71
C PHE A 252 -33.66 3.78 -16.60
N TYR A 253 -33.64 3.31 -15.36
CA TYR A 253 -33.15 4.12 -14.24
C TYR A 253 -31.65 3.88 -14.12
N GLY A 254 -30.87 4.95 -14.21
CA GLY A 254 -29.44 4.94 -13.92
C GLY A 254 -29.18 5.63 -12.59
N GLU A 255 -28.41 4.99 -11.72
CA GLU A 255 -27.77 5.62 -10.57
C GLU A 255 -26.39 6.18 -10.99
N GLY A 256 -26.22 7.48 -10.79
CA GLY A 256 -24.99 8.24 -11.09
C GLY A 256 -23.91 8.08 -10.01
N PRO A 257 -22.77 8.77 -10.16
CA PRO A 257 -21.57 8.55 -9.35
C PRO A 257 -21.70 9.02 -7.89
N VAL A 258 -22.64 9.93 -7.60
CA VAL A 258 -22.88 10.49 -6.27
C VAL A 258 -23.96 9.70 -5.53
N VAL A 259 -23.63 9.19 -4.33
CA VAL A 259 -24.54 8.39 -3.50
C VAL A 259 -24.90 9.15 -2.22
N TRP A 260 -26.17 9.12 -1.82
CA TRP A 260 -26.65 9.80 -0.61
C TRP A 260 -27.01 8.81 0.50
N LYS A 261 -26.53 9.05 1.72
CA LYS A 261 -26.79 8.19 2.89
C LYS A 261 -27.49 8.96 4.00
N TYR A 262 -28.56 8.38 4.52
CA TYR A 262 -29.31 8.95 5.65
C TYR A 262 -28.64 8.63 6.98
N ASN A 263 -28.37 9.65 7.79
CA ASN A 263 -27.89 9.49 9.17
C ASN A 263 -29.04 9.77 10.15
N LYS A 264 -29.42 8.75 10.93
CA LYS A 264 -30.51 8.86 11.91
C LYS A 264 -30.22 9.82 13.07
N LEU A 265 -28.96 10.09 13.39
CA LEU A 265 -28.59 10.96 14.52
C LEU A 265 -28.76 12.44 14.19
N SER A 266 -28.37 12.84 12.97
CA SER A 266 -28.55 14.21 12.47
C SER A 266 -29.89 14.41 11.75
N SER A 267 -30.62 13.33 11.46
CA SER A 267 -31.85 13.34 10.66
C SER A 267 -31.68 14.03 9.30
N ALA A 268 -30.53 13.81 8.67
CA ALA A 268 -30.14 14.41 7.40
C ALA A 268 -29.47 13.39 6.47
N PHE A 269 -29.46 13.68 5.18
CA PHE A 269 -28.68 12.95 4.18
C PHE A 269 -27.33 13.62 3.94
N PHE A 270 -26.32 12.79 3.71
CA PHE A 270 -24.95 13.18 3.39
C PHE A 270 -24.58 12.57 2.04
N HIS A 271 -23.91 13.33 1.19
CA HIS A 271 -23.42 12.81 -0.08
C HIS A 271 -22.10 12.06 0.12
N LEU A 272 -21.78 11.23 -0.85
CA LEU A 272 -20.50 10.56 -0.99
C LEU A 272 -20.22 10.53 -2.48
N ASP A 273 -19.27 11.36 -2.89
CA ASP A 273 -18.82 11.39 -4.27
C ASP A 273 -17.93 10.20 -4.59
N ASN A 274 -18.00 9.78 -5.84
CA ASN A 274 -17.00 8.89 -6.38
C ASN A 274 -15.72 9.69 -6.63
N TYR A 275 -14.69 9.45 -5.83
CA TYR A 275 -13.40 10.13 -5.95
C TYR A 275 -12.46 9.48 -6.99
N TYR A 276 -12.87 8.37 -7.63
CA TYR A 276 -12.11 7.71 -8.70
C TYR A 276 -12.60 8.04 -10.11
N ASP A 277 -13.89 8.38 -10.28
CA ASP A 277 -14.51 8.58 -11.59
C ASP A 277 -15.72 9.53 -11.49
N ASP A 278 -15.89 10.42 -12.47
CA ASP A 278 -17.03 11.36 -12.55
C ASP A 278 -18.26 10.73 -13.23
N PHE A 279 -18.18 9.45 -13.60
CA PHE A 279 -19.27 8.75 -14.30
C PHE A 279 -19.58 7.36 -13.72
N SER A 280 -20.83 6.96 -13.91
CA SER A 280 -21.27 5.55 -13.80
C SER A 280 -21.46 4.97 -15.19
N TYR A 281 -21.21 3.67 -15.36
CA TYR A 281 -21.30 3.02 -16.67
C TYR A 281 -22.32 1.88 -16.69
N TYR A 282 -22.95 1.74 -17.86
CA TYR A 282 -23.93 0.72 -18.18
C TYR A 282 -23.59 0.11 -19.53
N PHE A 283 -24.02 -1.13 -19.75
CA PHE A 283 -23.71 -1.91 -20.94
C PHE A 283 -24.99 -2.35 -21.62
N ILE A 284 -25.15 -2.01 -22.89
CA ILE A 284 -26.30 -2.37 -23.70
C ILE A 284 -25.92 -3.59 -24.56
N THR A 285 -26.80 -4.57 -24.64
CA THR A 285 -26.60 -5.77 -25.46
C THR A 285 -27.91 -6.33 -26.00
N LEU A 286 -27.83 -7.18 -27.02
CA LEU A 286 -28.94 -7.96 -27.55
C LEU A 286 -28.80 -9.43 -27.10
N LYS A 287 -29.69 -9.88 -26.21
CA LYS A 287 -29.65 -11.25 -25.67
C LYS A 287 -30.20 -12.27 -26.66
N SER A 288 -29.87 -13.55 -26.44
CA SER A 288 -30.53 -14.68 -27.11
C SER A 288 -31.87 -15.09 -26.47
N SER A 289 -32.26 -14.43 -25.36
CA SER A 289 -33.47 -14.70 -24.60
C SER A 289 -34.12 -13.37 -24.18
N PRO A 290 -35.42 -13.38 -23.81
CA PRO A 290 -36.11 -12.17 -23.36
C PRO A 290 -35.36 -11.48 -22.22
N ALA A 291 -35.23 -10.16 -22.35
CA ALA A 291 -34.55 -9.32 -21.38
C ALA A 291 -35.50 -8.85 -20.26
N LYS A 292 -34.92 -8.42 -19.13
CA LYS A 292 -35.65 -8.00 -17.95
C LYS A 292 -36.47 -6.73 -18.25
N ARG A 293 -37.73 -6.73 -17.83
CA ARG A 293 -38.67 -5.60 -17.99
C ARG A 293 -39.09 -5.02 -16.66
N ILE A 294 -39.44 -3.74 -16.65
CA ILE A 294 -40.01 -3.07 -15.47
C ILE A 294 -41.33 -3.76 -15.09
N VAL A 295 -41.38 -4.30 -13.87
CA VAL A 295 -42.57 -4.93 -13.29
C VAL A 295 -43.26 -4.00 -12.30
N LYS A 296 -44.54 -4.27 -12.02
CA LYS A 296 -45.31 -3.51 -11.02
C LYS A 296 -44.82 -3.81 -9.60
N ALA A 297 -44.73 -2.78 -8.76
CA ALA A 297 -44.48 -2.93 -7.32
C ALA A 297 -45.67 -3.60 -6.62
N SER A 298 -45.41 -4.34 -5.55
CA SER A 298 -46.46 -4.86 -4.68
C SER A 298 -47.15 -3.72 -3.91
N VAL A 299 -48.45 -3.86 -3.66
CA VAL A 299 -49.22 -2.92 -2.84
C VAL A 299 -49.33 -3.52 -1.45
N PRO A 300 -48.95 -2.81 -0.36
CA PRO A 300 -49.11 -3.33 0.99
C PRO A 300 -50.58 -3.54 1.36
N ASP A 301 -50.85 -4.64 2.06
CA ASP A 301 -52.16 -4.94 2.64
C ASP A 301 -52.38 -4.16 3.96
N GLY A 302 -53.61 -4.16 4.48
CA GLY A 302 -53.96 -3.48 5.74
C GLY A 302 -54.36 -2.00 5.62
N PRO A 303 -54.71 -1.36 6.76
CA PRO A 303 -55.07 0.05 6.83
C PRO A 303 -53.85 0.95 6.57
N VAL A 304 -54.09 2.22 6.27
CA VAL A 304 -53.01 3.23 6.16
C VAL A 304 -52.62 3.69 7.56
N ASP A 305 -51.33 3.61 7.88
CA ASP A 305 -50.78 4.00 9.18
C ASP A 305 -50.33 5.48 9.16
N VAL A 306 -49.66 5.90 8.09
CA VAL A 306 -49.16 7.28 7.93
C VAL A 306 -49.52 7.81 6.55
N GLU A 307 -49.94 9.09 6.49
CA GLU A 307 -50.08 9.83 5.24
C GLU A 307 -48.88 10.77 5.03
N VAL A 308 -48.28 10.69 3.85
CA VAL A 308 -47.11 11.48 3.46
C VAL A 308 -47.49 12.42 2.32
N ASN A 309 -47.38 13.72 2.58
CA ASN A 309 -47.59 14.81 1.61
C ASN A 309 -46.40 15.77 1.56
N ASP A 310 -45.27 15.36 2.14
CA ASP A 310 -43.98 16.05 2.17
C ASP A 310 -42.84 15.05 2.01
N PHE A 311 -41.64 15.53 1.75
CA PHE A 311 -40.44 14.71 1.63
C PHE A 311 -39.19 15.51 1.96
N MET A 312 -38.11 14.80 2.25
CA MET A 312 -36.80 15.42 2.47
C MET A 312 -36.04 15.47 1.16
N ASP A 313 -35.62 16.68 0.80
CA ASP A 313 -34.80 16.94 -0.37
C ASP A 313 -33.42 17.43 0.03
N TYR A 314 -32.46 17.27 -0.87
CA TYR A 314 -31.07 17.62 -0.61
C TYR A 314 -30.39 18.16 -1.87
N ALA A 315 -29.34 18.94 -1.66
CA ALA A 315 -28.38 19.35 -2.68
C ALA A 315 -27.03 19.60 -2.01
N ASP A 316 -25.97 19.49 -2.78
CA ASP A 316 -24.60 19.73 -2.38
C ASP A 316 -23.91 20.70 -3.34
N HIS A 317 -22.73 21.16 -2.93
CA HIS A 317 -21.72 21.77 -3.78
C HIS A 317 -20.37 21.27 -3.31
N GLU A 318 -19.75 20.43 -4.13
CA GLU A 318 -18.39 19.95 -4.02
C GLU A 318 -17.73 20.07 -5.40
N GLU A 319 -16.55 20.68 -5.45
CA GLU A 319 -15.78 20.83 -6.68
C GLU A 319 -14.35 20.41 -6.37
N ASP A 320 -13.82 19.45 -7.12
CA ASP A 320 -12.47 18.91 -6.91
C ASP A 320 -11.44 19.70 -7.74
N LEU A 321 -11.13 20.93 -7.34
CA LEU A 321 -10.27 21.84 -8.13
C LEU A 321 -8.79 21.73 -7.79
N VAL A 322 -8.43 21.45 -6.54
CA VAL A 322 -7.03 21.43 -6.07
C VAL A 322 -6.78 20.42 -4.96
N ASN A 323 -5.70 19.65 -5.10
CA ASN A 323 -5.08 18.95 -3.97
C ASN A 323 -4.00 19.84 -3.35
N ILE A 324 -4.22 20.35 -2.13
CA ILE A 324 -3.38 21.40 -1.51
C ILE A 324 -1.93 20.94 -1.29
N ALA A 325 -1.70 19.64 -1.03
CA ALA A 325 -0.39 19.10 -0.69
C ALA A 325 0.21 18.19 -1.77
N GLY A 326 -0.53 17.91 -2.85
CA GLY A 326 -0.19 16.91 -3.86
C GLY A 326 -0.14 15.49 -3.28
N THR A 327 -0.99 15.17 -2.31
CA THR A 327 -1.00 13.85 -1.65
C THR A 327 -2.39 13.55 -1.12
N GLY A 328 -2.71 12.25 -0.96
CA GLY A 328 -3.99 11.83 -0.46
C GLY A 328 -5.11 12.07 -1.48
N ARG A 329 -6.30 11.55 -1.19
CA ARG A 329 -7.43 11.57 -2.13
C ARG A 329 -8.43 12.71 -1.94
N THR A 330 -8.23 13.60 -0.98
CA THR A 330 -9.14 14.73 -0.74
C THR A 330 -8.71 15.93 -1.57
N TRP A 331 -9.60 16.31 -2.48
CA TRP A 331 -9.51 17.52 -3.26
C TRP A 331 -10.37 18.62 -2.63
N TYR A 332 -10.08 19.86 -2.98
CA TYR A 332 -10.78 21.04 -2.49
C TYR A 332 -11.19 21.92 -3.66
N GLY A 333 -12.29 22.65 -3.49
CA GLY A 333 -12.85 23.58 -4.44
C GLY A 333 -12.27 24.97 -4.33
N GLU A 334 -13.15 25.97 -4.25
CA GLU A 334 -12.80 27.37 -4.42
C GLU A 334 -11.77 27.88 -3.41
N LEU A 335 -10.76 28.60 -3.92
CA LEU A 335 -9.76 29.32 -3.13
C LEU A 335 -10.33 30.66 -2.62
N PHE A 336 -10.23 30.84 -1.31
CA PHE A 336 -10.54 32.07 -0.57
C PHE A 336 -9.25 32.77 -0.14
N ASP A 337 -8.85 33.79 -0.89
CA ASP A 337 -7.63 34.57 -0.66
C ASP A 337 -7.87 36.10 -0.79
N PHE A 338 -7.52 36.70 -1.93
CA PHE A 338 -7.97 38.01 -2.37
C PHE A 338 -9.45 37.99 -2.73
N ASN A 339 -9.95 36.89 -3.32
CA ASN A 339 -11.38 36.69 -3.44
C ASN A 339 -11.91 36.03 -2.18
N SER A 340 -12.44 36.83 -1.25
CA SER A 340 -12.87 36.35 0.06
C SER A 340 -14.35 35.95 0.12
N THR A 341 -15.09 36.04 -0.97
CA THR A 341 -16.55 35.83 -0.96
C THR A 341 -17.03 35.06 -2.18
N TYR A 342 -17.82 34.02 -1.94
CA TYR A 342 -18.55 33.29 -2.97
C TYR A 342 -20.03 33.16 -2.60
N GLU A 343 -20.90 33.13 -3.60
CA GLU A 343 -22.35 32.98 -3.47
C GLU A 343 -22.86 31.85 -4.38
N PHE A 344 -23.62 30.93 -3.80
CA PHE A 344 -24.15 29.74 -4.45
C PHE A 344 -25.68 29.74 -4.34
N ASN A 345 -26.37 29.41 -5.43
CA ASN A 345 -27.83 29.45 -5.50
C ASN A 345 -28.40 28.06 -5.74
N PHE A 346 -29.36 27.67 -4.91
CA PHE A 346 -30.06 26.39 -4.98
C PHE A 346 -31.55 26.61 -5.12
N ASP A 347 -32.19 25.83 -5.99
CA ASP A 347 -33.64 25.86 -6.15
C ASP A 347 -34.27 24.60 -5.55
N PHE A 348 -35.07 24.78 -4.51
CA PHE A 348 -35.85 23.73 -3.86
C PHE A 348 -37.35 24.06 -3.97
N PRO A 349 -38.01 23.72 -5.10
CA PRO A 349 -39.35 24.19 -5.35
C PRO A 349 -40.36 23.61 -4.36
N ASN A 350 -41.24 24.45 -3.81
CA ASN A 350 -42.24 24.12 -2.80
C ASN A 350 -41.65 23.73 -1.42
N ILE A 351 -40.64 24.45 -0.92
CA ILE A 351 -40.16 24.32 0.46
C ILE A 351 -41.33 24.51 1.45
N ILE A 352 -41.31 23.76 2.55
CA ILE A 352 -42.19 23.98 3.69
C ILE A 352 -41.53 25.02 4.60
N THR A 353 -41.94 26.27 4.44
CA THR A 353 -41.45 27.37 5.28
C THR A 353 -41.83 27.15 6.76
N GLY A 354 -40.94 27.54 7.67
CA GLY A 354 -41.12 27.36 9.11
C GLY A 354 -40.75 25.97 9.66
N GLN A 355 -40.35 25.03 8.80
CA GLN A 355 -39.67 23.80 9.23
C GLN A 355 -38.15 23.98 9.18
N HIS A 356 -37.42 23.31 10.08
CA HIS A 356 -35.97 23.36 10.08
C HIS A 356 -35.38 22.65 8.86
N ALA A 357 -34.46 23.32 8.18
CA ALA A 357 -33.50 22.75 7.25
C ALA A 357 -32.17 22.51 7.96
N PHE A 358 -31.33 21.68 7.37
CA PHE A 358 -29.99 21.34 7.89
C PHE A 358 -28.92 21.76 6.87
N PHE A 359 -27.82 22.30 7.39
CA PHE A 359 -26.63 22.68 6.63
C PHE A 359 -25.39 22.03 7.25
N GLN A 360 -24.52 21.50 6.41
CA GLN A 360 -23.17 21.06 6.79
C GLN A 360 -22.16 21.61 5.79
N ALA A 361 -20.95 21.92 6.24
CA ALA A 361 -19.83 22.28 5.38
C ALA A 361 -18.50 21.84 5.97
N ASP A 362 -17.52 21.60 5.10
CA ASP A 362 -16.12 21.39 5.44
C ASP A 362 -15.21 22.36 4.67
N PHE A 363 -14.13 22.79 5.32
CA PHE A 363 -13.20 23.78 4.80
C PHE A 363 -11.78 23.41 5.19
N ALA A 364 -10.79 23.76 4.36
CA ALA A 364 -9.38 23.77 4.73
C ALA A 364 -8.84 25.19 4.90
N SER A 365 -7.98 25.40 5.90
CA SER A 365 -7.27 26.65 6.15
C SER A 365 -5.76 26.47 5.98
N VAL A 366 -5.15 27.35 5.20
CA VAL A 366 -3.70 27.48 5.01
C VAL A 366 -3.30 28.82 5.63
N SER A 367 -3.21 28.84 6.96
CA SER A 367 -2.89 30.07 7.71
C SER A 367 -2.28 29.76 9.07
N SER A 368 -1.18 30.43 9.41
CA SER A 368 -0.61 30.40 10.77
C SER A 368 -1.22 31.43 11.71
N SER A 369 -2.02 32.36 11.18
CA SER A 369 -2.78 33.36 11.94
C SER A 369 -4.26 32.97 12.03
N PRO A 370 -4.97 33.33 13.12
CA PRO A 370 -6.40 33.04 13.25
C PRO A 370 -7.21 33.63 12.09
N THR A 371 -8.06 32.81 11.48
CA THR A 371 -9.01 33.21 10.42
C THR A 371 -10.38 32.62 10.73
N GLN A 372 -11.42 33.08 10.04
CA GLN A 372 -12.77 32.52 10.22
C GLN A 372 -13.61 32.63 8.96
N PHE A 373 -14.58 31.73 8.81
CA PHE A 373 -15.66 31.85 7.84
C PHE A 373 -16.91 32.44 8.47
N GLN A 374 -17.60 33.30 7.74
CA GLN A 374 -18.98 33.69 8.01
C GLN A 374 -19.88 33.06 6.96
N ILE A 375 -20.87 32.29 7.42
CA ILE A 375 -21.78 31.53 6.58
C ILE A 375 -23.15 32.19 6.67
N TYR A 376 -23.63 32.67 5.53
CA TYR A 376 -24.92 33.32 5.38
C TYR A 376 -25.86 32.45 4.56
N ILE A 377 -27.12 32.36 4.99
CA ILE A 377 -28.20 31.77 4.19
C ILE A 377 -29.26 32.84 3.98
N ASN A 378 -29.57 33.14 2.71
CA ASN A 378 -30.51 34.20 2.30
C ASN A 378 -30.20 35.56 2.95
N GLY A 379 -28.91 35.92 3.02
CA GLY A 379 -28.42 37.17 3.60
C GLY A 379 -28.38 37.22 5.14
N SER A 380 -28.87 36.20 5.84
CA SER A 380 -28.80 36.11 7.31
C SER A 380 -27.60 35.30 7.76
N LEU A 381 -26.77 35.88 8.64
CA LEU A 381 -25.59 35.20 9.22
C LEU A 381 -26.04 34.05 10.12
N GLN A 382 -25.75 32.81 9.71
CA GLN A 382 -26.10 31.62 10.49
C GLN A 382 -24.96 31.19 11.41
N LYS A 383 -23.71 31.29 10.93
CA LYS A 383 -22.54 30.78 11.64
C LYS A 383 -21.30 31.63 11.39
N THR A 384 -20.51 31.83 12.45
CA THR A 384 -19.10 32.21 12.35
C THR A 384 -18.27 31.01 12.77
N LEU A 385 -17.41 30.51 11.89
CA LEU A 385 -16.58 29.32 12.08
C LEU A 385 -15.11 29.72 12.21
N PRO A 386 -14.52 29.67 13.43
CA PRO A 386 -13.09 29.88 13.60
C PRO A 386 -12.32 28.74 12.95
N MET A 387 -11.37 29.07 12.08
CA MET A 387 -10.54 28.08 11.41
C MET A 387 -9.33 27.70 12.25
N ARG A 388 -8.92 26.44 12.17
CA ARG A 388 -7.68 25.96 12.77
C ARG A 388 -6.47 26.54 12.04
N THR A 389 -5.38 26.77 12.78
CA THR A 389 -4.13 27.31 12.24
C THR A 389 -3.07 26.23 12.04
N ILE A 390 -2.17 26.46 11.09
CA ILE A 390 -0.96 25.67 10.90
C ILE A 390 0.20 26.23 11.74
N PRO A 391 1.14 25.39 12.22
CA PRO A 391 2.35 25.88 12.87
C PRO A 391 3.22 26.71 11.91
N VAL A 392 3.88 27.76 12.42
CA VAL A 392 4.60 28.76 11.61
C VAL A 392 5.74 28.17 10.77
N ASN A 393 6.33 27.04 11.17
CA ASN A 393 7.49 26.45 10.47
C ASN A 393 7.28 24.99 10.04
N SER A 394 6.04 24.46 9.98
CA SER A 394 5.86 23.03 9.68
C SER A 394 6.18 22.67 8.23
N PRO A 395 7.16 21.80 7.94
CA PRO A 395 7.42 21.37 6.56
C PRO A 395 6.32 20.46 6.01
N TYR A 396 5.68 19.66 6.88
CA TYR A 396 4.73 18.61 6.49
C TYR A 396 3.26 19.03 6.57
N GLN A 397 2.87 19.95 7.47
CA GLN A 397 1.49 20.42 7.59
C GLN A 397 1.19 21.52 6.56
N LYS A 398 0.40 21.20 5.53
CA LYS A 398 0.06 22.13 4.44
C LYS A 398 -1.26 22.89 4.67
N GLY A 399 -2.19 22.33 5.44
CA GLY A 399 -3.43 23.01 5.85
C GLY A 399 -4.07 22.36 7.07
N LYS A 400 -5.19 22.89 7.58
CA LYS A 400 -6.03 22.22 8.58
C LYS A 400 -7.49 22.30 8.17
N ASP A 401 -8.18 21.19 8.24
CA ASP A 401 -9.60 21.04 8.01
C ASP A 401 -10.42 21.55 9.22
N THR A 402 -11.62 22.06 8.96
CA THR A 402 -12.60 22.48 9.98
C THR A 402 -14.01 22.39 9.41
N GLY A 403 -14.79 21.44 9.92
CA GLY A 403 -16.20 21.28 9.58
C GLY A 403 -17.17 22.07 10.47
N THR A 404 -18.39 22.27 9.97
CA THR A 404 -19.50 22.82 10.75
C THR A 404 -20.84 22.25 10.32
N GLN A 405 -21.79 22.20 11.25
CA GLN A 405 -23.18 21.84 10.99
C GLN A 405 -24.13 22.69 11.83
N PHE A 406 -25.30 23.03 11.29
CA PHE A 406 -26.36 23.73 12.00
C PHE A 406 -27.72 23.58 11.30
N THR A 407 -28.79 23.91 12.02
CA THR A 407 -30.13 24.02 11.43
C THR A 407 -30.51 25.48 11.21
N PHE A 408 -31.34 25.73 10.20
CA PHE A 408 -31.85 27.06 9.88
C PHE A 408 -33.31 26.97 9.42
N LEU A 409 -34.00 28.12 9.32
CA LEU A 409 -35.38 28.20 8.83
C LEU A 409 -35.41 28.82 7.42
N PRO A 410 -35.62 28.03 6.36
CA PRO A 410 -35.76 28.58 5.01
C PRO A 410 -37.05 29.40 4.90
N ALA A 411 -36.95 30.56 4.26
CA ALA A 411 -38.07 31.49 4.06
C ALA A 411 -38.66 31.47 2.65
N GLN A 412 -37.97 30.84 1.69
CA GLN A 412 -38.29 30.85 0.26
C GLN A 412 -37.69 29.60 -0.41
N ASP A 413 -38.15 29.29 -1.62
CA ASP A 413 -37.73 28.10 -2.39
C ASP A 413 -36.28 28.21 -2.90
N GLN A 414 -35.86 29.41 -3.34
CA GLN A 414 -34.48 29.66 -3.75
C GLN A 414 -33.60 29.98 -2.54
N LEU A 415 -32.63 29.13 -2.24
CA LEU A 415 -31.67 29.35 -1.16
C LEU A 415 -30.35 29.87 -1.72
N THR A 416 -29.87 30.99 -1.17
CA THR A 416 -28.54 31.52 -1.48
C THR A 416 -27.62 31.28 -0.29
N VAL A 417 -26.59 30.45 -0.48
CA VAL A 417 -25.50 30.25 0.48
C VAL A 417 -24.39 31.23 0.12
N LYS A 418 -24.00 32.06 1.08
CA LYS A 418 -22.88 33.00 0.91
C LYS A 418 -21.81 32.70 1.95
N LEU A 419 -20.59 32.47 1.46
CA LEU A 419 -19.41 32.17 2.27
C LEU A 419 -18.48 33.37 2.23
N VAL A 420 -18.11 33.89 3.41
CA VAL A 420 -17.20 35.04 3.54
C VAL A 420 -16.01 34.66 4.41
N PHE A 421 -14.81 34.63 3.83
CA PHE A 421 -13.56 34.37 4.53
C PHE A 421 -12.99 35.65 5.15
N GLN A 422 -12.80 35.65 6.46
CA GLN A 422 -12.19 36.75 7.19
C GLN A 422 -10.75 36.40 7.55
N ARG A 423 -9.82 36.99 6.81
CA ARG A 423 -8.38 36.83 7.01
C ARG A 423 -7.79 37.91 7.91
N SER A 424 -6.84 37.52 8.74
CA SER A 424 -6.05 38.43 9.59
C SER A 424 -4.69 38.81 8.98
N SER A 425 -4.28 38.14 7.90
CA SER A 425 -3.03 38.38 7.16
C SER A 425 -3.25 38.19 5.66
N ASN A 426 -2.41 38.82 4.84
CA ASN A 426 -2.43 38.66 3.37
C ASN A 426 -1.93 37.28 2.91
N ASN A 427 -1.20 36.55 3.77
CA ASN A 427 -0.68 35.22 3.46
C ASN A 427 -1.64 34.10 3.89
N SER A 428 -2.83 34.44 4.40
CA SER A 428 -3.85 33.46 4.79
C SER A 428 -4.72 33.11 3.60
N ALA A 429 -4.88 31.81 3.36
CA ALA A 429 -5.83 31.27 2.40
C ALA A 429 -6.74 30.23 3.07
N ALA A 430 -7.89 29.98 2.47
CA ALA A 430 -8.75 28.86 2.79
C ALA A 430 -9.39 28.28 1.53
N TYR A 431 -9.92 27.07 1.62
CA TYR A 431 -10.54 26.37 0.52
C TYR A 431 -11.85 25.75 0.99
N LEU A 432 -12.88 25.80 0.16
CA LEU A 432 -14.11 25.02 0.38
C LEU A 432 -13.80 23.56 0.02
N ASN A 433 -14.17 22.61 0.89
CA ASN A 433 -14.22 21.20 0.50
C ASN A 433 -15.59 20.96 -0.14
N TYR A 434 -16.64 20.98 0.68
CA TYR A 434 -18.02 20.93 0.23
C TYR A 434 -18.96 21.64 1.19
N PHE A 435 -20.20 21.87 0.76
CA PHE A 435 -21.32 22.04 1.67
C PHE A 435 -22.58 21.34 1.16
N GLU A 436 -23.47 21.00 2.09
CA GLU A 436 -24.71 20.28 1.84
C GLU A 436 -25.91 21.02 2.45
N LEU A 437 -27.05 20.91 1.79
CA LEU A 437 -28.34 21.43 2.22
C LEU A 437 -29.36 20.29 2.27
N ASN A 438 -30.08 20.16 3.37
CA ASN A 438 -31.22 19.26 3.52
C ASN A 438 -32.47 20.09 3.89
N VAL A 439 -33.54 19.98 3.10
CA VAL A 439 -34.77 20.76 3.27
C VAL A 439 -36.01 19.88 3.23
N MET A 440 -37.08 20.34 3.87
CA MET A 440 -38.40 19.71 3.75
C MET A 440 -39.21 20.40 2.64
N ARG A 441 -39.67 19.63 1.66
CA ARG A 441 -40.50 20.09 0.55
C ARG A 441 -41.88 19.45 0.60
N LYS A 442 -42.90 20.18 0.14
CA LYS A 442 -44.21 19.57 -0.13
C LYS A 442 -44.05 18.54 -1.25
N LEU A 443 -44.71 17.40 -1.13
CA LEU A 443 -44.73 16.35 -2.15
C LEU A 443 -45.62 16.81 -3.32
N LYS A 444 -45.02 17.65 -4.17
CA LYS A 444 -45.66 18.30 -5.32
C LYS A 444 -44.70 18.23 -6.50
N MET A 445 -45.15 17.63 -7.59
CA MET A 445 -44.35 17.42 -8.78
C MET A 445 -43.84 18.78 -9.33
N ALA A 446 -42.53 18.85 -9.55
CA ALA A 446 -41.82 19.96 -10.16
C ALA A 446 -40.84 19.42 -11.20
N GLY A 447 -40.68 20.13 -12.33
CA GLY A 447 -39.81 19.70 -13.44
C GLY A 447 -40.34 18.47 -14.21
N SER A 448 -39.45 17.87 -14.99
CA SER A 448 -39.76 16.69 -15.83
C SER A 448 -39.56 15.37 -15.08
N GLN A 449 -38.63 15.35 -14.12
CA GLN A 449 -38.34 14.23 -13.23
C GLN A 449 -38.09 14.75 -11.81
N MET A 450 -38.52 14.01 -10.79
CA MET A 450 -38.35 14.38 -9.39
C MET A 450 -38.14 13.14 -8.53
N MET A 451 -36.99 13.05 -7.88
CA MET A 451 -36.74 12.06 -6.84
C MET A 451 -37.32 12.52 -5.51
N PHE A 452 -37.85 11.59 -4.72
CA PHE A 452 -38.35 11.90 -3.38
C PHE A 452 -38.23 10.70 -2.44
N ARG A 453 -38.01 11.01 -1.16
CA ARG A 453 -37.88 10.04 -0.06
C ARG A 453 -38.33 10.67 1.25
N LYS A 454 -38.90 9.86 2.14
CA LYS A 454 -39.32 10.29 3.48
C LYS A 454 -38.82 9.29 4.52
N PRO A 455 -37.80 9.64 5.32
CA PRO A 455 -37.46 8.88 6.51
C PRO A 455 -38.64 8.85 7.48
N LEU A 456 -38.98 7.66 7.95
CA LEU A 456 -40.09 7.40 8.87
C LEU A 456 -39.60 6.47 9.97
N ASP A 457 -39.98 6.75 11.22
CA ASP A 457 -39.65 5.90 12.37
C ASP A 457 -40.64 4.74 12.54
N GLU A 458 -41.82 4.86 11.94
CA GLU A 458 -42.90 3.89 12.03
C GLU A 458 -42.84 2.88 10.87
N THR A 459 -42.99 1.59 11.20
CA THR A 459 -43.14 0.52 10.20
C THR A 459 -44.62 0.31 9.92
N GLY A 460 -45.00 0.25 8.64
CA GLY A 460 -46.39 0.08 8.26
C GLY A 460 -46.66 0.38 6.79
N LYS A 461 -47.94 0.55 6.46
CA LYS A 461 -48.42 0.96 5.15
C LYS A 461 -48.55 2.48 5.10
N ILE A 462 -47.78 3.08 4.22
CA ILE A 462 -47.70 4.52 4.04
C ILE A 462 -48.47 4.91 2.79
N LYS A 463 -49.30 5.96 2.88
CA LYS A 463 -50.01 6.53 1.74
C LYS A 463 -49.32 7.83 1.33
N TYR A 464 -48.79 7.86 0.11
CA TYR A 464 -48.18 9.04 -0.48
C TYR A 464 -49.19 9.78 -1.35
N THR A 465 -49.23 11.11 -1.22
CA THR A 465 -50.04 12.00 -2.07
C THR A 465 -49.12 12.95 -2.84
N LEU A 466 -48.86 12.64 -4.11
CA LEU A 466 -48.10 13.49 -5.02
C LEU A 466 -49.05 14.47 -5.72
N SER A 467 -49.01 15.73 -5.32
CA SER A 467 -49.81 16.78 -5.96
C SER A 467 -49.17 17.32 -7.25
N ASN A 468 -49.95 18.00 -8.10
CA ASN A 468 -49.53 18.51 -9.41
C ASN A 468 -49.05 17.41 -10.38
N ALA A 469 -49.64 16.21 -10.27
CA ALA A 469 -49.29 15.06 -11.08
C ALA A 469 -50.56 14.47 -11.73
N GLY A 470 -50.60 14.50 -13.06
CA GLY A 470 -51.67 13.92 -13.87
C GLY A 470 -51.48 12.43 -14.14
N SER A 471 -52.31 11.88 -15.03
CA SER A 471 -52.23 10.47 -15.45
C SER A 471 -51.02 10.15 -16.35
N ASP A 472 -50.36 11.18 -16.87
CA ASP A 472 -49.12 11.15 -17.64
C ASP A 472 -47.88 10.90 -16.76
N VAL A 473 -47.96 11.21 -15.46
CA VAL A 473 -46.87 10.99 -14.51
C VAL A 473 -46.76 9.51 -14.16
N THR A 474 -45.57 8.95 -14.38
CA THR A 474 -45.19 7.62 -13.92
C THR A 474 -44.31 7.73 -12.68
N ILE A 475 -44.50 6.82 -11.72
CA ILE A 475 -43.67 6.72 -10.51
C ILE A 475 -42.99 5.35 -10.49
N TRP A 476 -41.67 5.32 -10.34
CA TRP A 476 -40.90 4.11 -10.07
C TRP A 476 -40.37 4.12 -8.63
N ASP A 477 -40.42 2.97 -7.97
CA ASP A 477 -39.67 2.68 -6.75
C ASP A 477 -38.27 2.28 -7.17
N VAL A 478 -37.28 3.05 -6.75
CA VAL A 478 -35.85 2.91 -7.07
C VAL A 478 -35.03 2.61 -5.81
N THR A 479 -35.67 2.15 -4.73
CA THR A 479 -35.01 1.78 -3.46
C THR A 479 -33.89 0.75 -3.66
N VAL A 480 -34.04 -0.13 -4.67
CA VAL A 480 -32.98 -1.01 -5.17
C VAL A 480 -32.65 -0.58 -6.60
N PRO A 481 -31.58 0.19 -6.82
CA PRO A 481 -31.25 0.82 -8.12
C PRO A 481 -31.20 -0.15 -9.30
N VAL A 482 -30.70 -1.38 -9.08
CA VAL A 482 -30.60 -2.41 -10.12
C VAL A 482 -31.91 -3.17 -10.41
N ASN A 483 -32.98 -2.84 -9.68
CA ASN A 483 -34.26 -3.50 -9.80
C ASN A 483 -35.47 -2.57 -9.56
N PRO A 484 -35.57 -1.45 -10.30
CA PRO A 484 -36.67 -0.51 -10.15
C PRO A 484 -38.01 -1.15 -10.53
N ARG A 485 -39.08 -0.68 -9.87
CA ARG A 485 -40.43 -1.21 -10.06
C ARG A 485 -41.45 -0.09 -10.30
N LYS A 486 -42.38 -0.30 -11.21
CA LYS A 486 -43.46 0.66 -11.49
C LYS A 486 -44.48 0.66 -10.36
N VAL A 487 -44.64 1.80 -9.70
CA VAL A 487 -45.62 1.98 -8.62
C VAL A 487 -47.03 2.07 -9.21
N LYS A 488 -47.99 1.41 -8.55
CA LYS A 488 -49.40 1.51 -8.92
C LYS A 488 -50.01 2.78 -8.29
N THR A 489 -50.40 3.72 -9.14
CA THR A 489 -50.98 5.01 -8.73
C THR A 489 -52.48 5.08 -9.03
N GLN A 490 -53.17 5.97 -8.33
CA GLN A 490 -54.57 6.34 -8.58
C GLN A 490 -54.67 7.87 -8.65
N VAL A 491 -55.39 8.39 -9.63
CA VAL A 491 -55.63 9.84 -9.74
C VAL A 491 -56.60 10.27 -8.62
N SER A 492 -56.24 11.32 -7.89
CA SER A 492 -57.07 11.94 -6.85
C SER A 492 -56.94 13.45 -6.94
N GLY A 493 -57.99 14.13 -7.40
CA GLY A 493 -57.96 15.57 -7.67
C GLY A 493 -56.94 15.92 -8.75
N ASN A 494 -56.02 16.84 -8.45
CA ASN A 494 -54.90 17.24 -9.33
C ASN A 494 -53.58 16.52 -8.96
N GLY A 495 -53.66 15.26 -8.53
CA GLY A 495 -52.50 14.52 -8.05
C GLY A 495 -52.66 13.00 -8.18
N LEU A 496 -51.60 12.30 -7.79
CA LEU A 496 -51.54 10.85 -7.72
C LEU A 496 -51.43 10.40 -6.25
N VAL A 497 -52.13 9.32 -5.92
CA VAL A 497 -52.05 8.64 -4.62
C VAL A 497 -51.55 7.23 -4.84
N PHE A 498 -50.65 6.76 -3.97
CA PHE A 498 -50.19 5.38 -3.95
C PHE A 498 -49.82 4.95 -2.52
N SER A 499 -49.60 3.65 -2.33
CA SER A 499 -49.16 3.10 -1.05
C SER A 499 -47.88 2.29 -1.20
N ALA A 500 -47.00 2.38 -0.19
CA ALA A 500 -45.76 1.61 -0.08
C ALA A 500 -45.49 1.25 1.38
N SER A 501 -44.62 0.26 1.63
CA SER A 501 -44.21 -0.13 2.98
C SER A 501 -43.03 0.72 3.46
N SER A 502 -42.96 1.00 4.77
CA SER A 502 -41.83 1.66 5.45
C SER A 502 -40.88 0.69 6.18
N ASP A 503 -40.82 -0.57 5.75
CA ASP A 503 -39.84 -1.57 6.20
C ASP A 503 -38.37 -1.14 5.96
N THR A 504 -38.16 -0.26 4.98
CA THR A 504 -36.88 0.32 4.57
C THR A 504 -37.10 1.78 4.17
N LEU A 505 -36.03 2.56 4.10
CA LEU A 505 -36.10 3.91 3.53
C LEU A 505 -36.38 3.81 2.04
N ARG A 506 -37.62 4.13 1.63
CA ARG A 506 -38.02 4.08 0.24
C ARG A 506 -37.54 5.30 -0.53
N GLN A 507 -37.05 5.07 -1.74
CA GLN A 507 -36.72 6.10 -2.72
C GLN A 507 -37.56 5.93 -3.98
N PHE A 508 -38.19 7.01 -4.41
CA PHE A 508 -39.04 7.03 -5.60
C PHE A 508 -38.55 8.08 -6.59
N ILE A 509 -38.84 7.86 -7.88
CA ILE A 509 -38.69 8.85 -8.95
C ILE A 509 -40.01 8.98 -9.70
N ALA A 510 -40.52 10.22 -9.79
CA ALA A 510 -41.68 10.57 -10.60
C ALA A 510 -41.21 11.26 -11.89
N PHE A 511 -41.82 10.95 -13.04
CA PHE A 511 -41.48 11.56 -14.33
C PHE A 511 -42.70 11.65 -15.25
N ASN A 512 -42.76 12.70 -16.08
CA ASN A 512 -43.92 13.00 -16.96
C ASN A 512 -43.68 12.76 -18.46
N GLY A 513 -42.46 12.35 -18.83
CA GLY A 513 -42.09 12.08 -20.23
C GLY A 513 -41.80 13.30 -21.10
N ASN A 514 -41.82 14.53 -20.54
CA ASN A 514 -41.45 15.73 -21.28
C ASN A 514 -39.95 15.79 -21.59
N GLN A 515 -39.11 15.41 -20.62
CA GLN A 515 -37.66 15.35 -20.78
C GLN A 515 -37.08 14.13 -20.05
N TYR A 516 -36.14 13.47 -20.71
CA TYR A 516 -35.34 12.38 -20.17
C TYR A 516 -33.86 12.78 -20.18
N PHE A 517 -33.05 12.16 -19.31
CA PHE A 517 -31.61 12.27 -19.41
C PHE A 517 -31.09 11.39 -20.56
N GLN A 518 -29.90 11.71 -21.04
CA GLN A 518 -29.23 10.99 -22.14
C GLN A 518 -27.92 10.39 -21.63
N SER A 519 -27.64 9.16 -22.03
CA SER A 519 -26.35 8.52 -21.78
C SER A 519 -25.40 8.79 -22.94
N VAL A 520 -24.10 8.81 -22.67
CA VAL A 520 -23.07 9.05 -23.70
C VAL A 520 -22.41 7.72 -24.05
N PHE A 521 -22.30 7.40 -25.35
CA PHE A 521 -21.54 6.23 -25.80
C PHE A 521 -20.05 6.37 -25.49
N VAL A 522 -19.44 5.28 -25.01
CA VAL A 522 -18.02 5.22 -24.71
C VAL A 522 -17.33 4.39 -25.79
N GLU A 523 -17.65 3.09 -25.85
CA GLU A 523 -17.00 2.15 -26.77
C GLU A 523 -17.82 0.85 -26.92
N LYS A 524 -17.47 0.06 -27.94
CA LYS A 524 -17.85 -1.36 -28.01
C LYS A 524 -16.82 -2.16 -27.21
N VAL A 525 -17.29 -2.99 -26.28
CA VAL A 525 -16.44 -3.76 -25.37
C VAL A 525 -16.18 -5.14 -25.94
N GLU A 526 -14.91 -5.52 -26.02
CA GLU A 526 -14.49 -6.86 -26.40
C GLU A 526 -14.90 -7.90 -25.35
N ASN A 527 -15.20 -9.12 -25.80
CA ASN A 527 -15.61 -10.18 -24.88
C ASN A 527 -14.47 -10.57 -23.93
N GLN A 528 -14.81 -10.69 -22.64
CA GLN A 528 -13.85 -10.96 -21.56
C GLN A 528 -14.50 -11.77 -20.44
N ASN A 529 -13.68 -12.53 -19.72
CA ASN A 529 -14.16 -13.45 -18.70
C ASN A 529 -13.10 -13.68 -17.60
N LEU A 530 -12.72 -12.61 -16.91
CA LEU A 530 -11.80 -12.67 -15.78
C LEU A 530 -12.37 -13.54 -14.64
N HIS A 531 -13.70 -13.64 -14.53
CA HIS A 531 -14.38 -14.56 -13.61
C HIS A 531 -13.96 -16.03 -13.71
N ALA A 532 -13.54 -16.50 -14.88
CA ALA A 532 -13.15 -17.89 -15.12
C ALA A 532 -11.67 -18.19 -14.85
N VAL A 533 -10.87 -17.17 -14.51
CA VAL A 533 -9.44 -17.31 -14.21
C VAL A 533 -9.26 -17.86 -12.81
N ASN A 534 -8.36 -18.85 -12.66
CA ASN A 534 -7.97 -19.44 -11.37
C ASN A 534 -6.55 -20.01 -11.46
N ASN A 535 -5.97 -20.40 -10.32
CA ASN A 535 -4.67 -21.09 -10.24
C ASN A 535 -3.55 -20.31 -10.97
N VAL A 536 -3.37 -19.04 -10.58
CA VAL A 536 -2.38 -18.12 -11.13
C VAL A 536 -1.37 -17.80 -10.04
N ASP A 537 -0.08 -18.06 -10.23
CA ASP A 537 0.97 -17.66 -9.30
C ASP A 537 1.27 -16.16 -9.39
N TYR A 538 1.31 -15.62 -10.61
CA TYR A 538 1.73 -14.25 -10.91
C TYR A 538 0.70 -13.47 -11.74
N LEU A 539 0.06 -12.47 -11.14
CA LEU A 539 -0.82 -11.53 -11.84
C LEU A 539 -0.02 -10.28 -12.23
N ILE A 540 -0.10 -9.88 -13.50
CA ILE A 540 0.39 -8.58 -13.95
C ILE A 540 -0.81 -7.72 -14.36
N VAL A 541 -1.00 -6.59 -13.70
CA VAL A 541 -1.97 -5.56 -14.10
C VAL A 541 -1.20 -4.47 -14.84
N ALA A 542 -1.35 -4.43 -16.16
CA ALA A 542 -0.52 -3.59 -17.04
C ALA A 542 -1.35 -2.57 -17.81
N TYR A 543 -0.83 -1.35 -17.90
CA TYR A 543 -1.36 -0.35 -18.82
C TYR A 543 -1.29 -0.87 -20.28
N PRO A 544 -2.27 -0.57 -21.15
CA PRO A 544 -2.36 -1.16 -22.50
C PRO A 544 -1.07 -1.05 -23.32
N ASP A 545 -0.37 0.08 -23.24
CA ASP A 545 0.85 0.31 -24.03
C ASP A 545 2.05 -0.52 -23.56
N PHE A 546 1.99 -1.09 -22.35
CA PHE A 546 3.08 -1.90 -21.77
C PHE A 546 2.82 -3.41 -21.87
N LEU A 547 1.72 -3.82 -22.49
CA LEU A 547 1.31 -5.24 -22.55
C LEU A 547 2.33 -6.16 -23.24
N GLU A 548 3.10 -5.66 -24.23
CA GLU A 548 4.15 -6.46 -24.87
C GLU A 548 5.30 -6.77 -23.89
N GLU A 549 5.75 -5.77 -23.12
CA GLU A 549 6.81 -5.92 -22.13
C GLU A 549 6.34 -6.74 -20.93
N ALA A 550 5.10 -6.55 -20.47
CA ALA A 550 4.47 -7.41 -19.48
C ALA A 550 4.44 -8.89 -19.93
N ARG A 551 4.14 -9.17 -21.20
CA ARG A 551 4.21 -10.53 -21.77
C ARG A 551 5.62 -11.10 -21.80
N ARG A 552 6.64 -10.27 -22.07
CA ARG A 552 8.05 -10.70 -22.06
C ARG A 552 8.47 -11.13 -20.65
N LEU A 553 8.17 -10.31 -19.64
CA LEU A 553 8.48 -10.60 -18.25
C LEU A 553 7.74 -11.84 -17.73
N ALA A 554 6.44 -11.94 -18.03
CA ALA A 554 5.65 -13.09 -17.63
C ALA A 554 6.17 -14.42 -18.22
N ARG A 555 6.64 -14.41 -19.47
CA ARG A 555 7.27 -15.58 -20.12
C ARG A 555 8.58 -15.98 -19.44
N PHE A 556 9.39 -15.00 -19.03
CA PHE A 556 10.62 -15.27 -18.29
C PHE A 556 10.33 -16.09 -17.01
N HIS A 557 9.36 -15.70 -16.20
CA HIS A 557 8.96 -16.47 -15.02
C HIS A 557 8.19 -17.76 -15.33
N ALA A 558 7.50 -17.82 -16.47
CA ALA A 558 6.86 -19.06 -16.92
C ALA A 558 7.88 -20.15 -17.26
N ASP A 559 9.03 -19.77 -17.81
CA ASP A 559 10.16 -20.67 -18.04
C ASP A 559 10.77 -21.19 -16.72
N GLU A 560 10.58 -20.46 -15.61
CA GLU A 560 10.90 -20.88 -14.24
C GLU A 560 9.78 -21.69 -13.57
N GLY A 561 8.68 -21.95 -14.28
CA GLY A 561 7.57 -22.80 -13.83
C GLY A 561 6.40 -22.06 -13.19
N MET A 562 6.35 -20.72 -13.24
CA MET A 562 5.21 -19.97 -12.72
C MET A 562 4.02 -19.94 -13.70
N THR A 563 2.80 -20.05 -13.17
CA THR A 563 1.60 -19.72 -13.93
C THR A 563 1.30 -18.23 -13.84
N PHE A 564 0.89 -17.60 -14.94
CA PHE A 564 0.64 -16.16 -14.96
C PHE A 564 -0.66 -15.78 -15.65
N PHE A 565 -1.16 -14.59 -15.30
CA PHE A 565 -2.25 -13.92 -16.01
C PHE A 565 -1.94 -12.44 -16.16
N ILE A 566 -2.33 -11.85 -17.30
CA ILE A 566 -2.14 -10.43 -17.58
C ILE A 566 -3.51 -9.82 -17.87
N ALA A 567 -3.82 -8.72 -17.21
CA ALA A 567 -5.04 -7.95 -17.43
C ALA A 567 -4.72 -6.46 -17.50
N THR A 568 -5.54 -5.69 -18.23
CA THR A 568 -5.51 -4.23 -18.11
C THR A 568 -6.45 -3.76 -16.99
N PRO A 569 -6.21 -2.57 -16.39
CA PRO A 569 -7.15 -1.99 -15.43
C PRO A 569 -8.59 -1.92 -15.98
N GLN A 570 -8.76 -1.51 -17.24
CA GLN A 570 -10.10 -1.37 -17.84
C GLN A 570 -10.86 -2.70 -17.97
N GLN A 571 -10.17 -3.81 -18.28
CA GLN A 571 -10.80 -5.14 -18.32
C GLN A 571 -11.34 -5.53 -16.94
N ILE A 572 -10.55 -5.28 -15.90
CA ILE A 572 -10.94 -5.51 -14.50
C ILE A 572 -12.11 -4.60 -14.13
N TYR A 573 -12.06 -3.30 -14.44
CA TYR A 573 -13.13 -2.36 -14.10
C TYR A 573 -14.48 -2.76 -14.73
N ASN A 574 -14.46 -3.19 -15.98
CA ASN A 574 -15.67 -3.63 -16.68
C ASN A 574 -16.38 -4.81 -15.98
N GLU A 575 -15.66 -5.75 -15.37
CA GLU A 575 -16.25 -6.90 -14.66
C GLU A 575 -16.51 -6.61 -13.16
N PHE A 576 -15.64 -5.85 -12.49
CA PHE A 576 -15.63 -5.73 -11.02
C PHE A 576 -16.09 -4.38 -10.44
N SER A 577 -16.22 -3.32 -11.24
CA SER A 577 -16.72 -1.99 -10.83
C SER A 577 -17.77 -1.43 -11.80
N SER A 578 -18.39 -2.28 -12.62
CA SER A 578 -19.34 -1.85 -13.64
C SER A 578 -18.77 -0.84 -14.63
N GLY A 579 -17.47 -0.90 -14.91
CA GLY A 579 -16.78 -0.10 -15.90
C GLY A 579 -16.17 1.21 -15.40
N SER A 580 -16.53 1.68 -14.19
CA SER A 580 -15.91 2.87 -13.57
C SER A 580 -14.51 2.57 -13.08
N GLN A 581 -13.60 3.53 -13.15
CA GLN A 581 -12.34 3.39 -12.45
C GLN A 581 -12.62 3.26 -10.94
N ASP A 582 -12.13 2.18 -10.32
CA ASP A 582 -12.16 1.99 -8.87
C ASP A 582 -11.08 0.96 -8.50
N ILE A 583 -10.12 1.38 -7.69
CA ILE A 583 -8.98 0.51 -7.31
C ILE A 583 -9.42 -0.75 -6.55
N SER A 584 -10.57 -0.70 -5.87
CA SER A 584 -11.14 -1.85 -5.17
C SER A 584 -11.52 -2.99 -6.14
N ALA A 585 -11.74 -2.69 -7.42
CA ALA A 585 -11.95 -3.69 -8.46
C ALA A 585 -10.69 -4.52 -8.73
N ILE A 586 -9.51 -3.90 -8.74
CA ILE A 586 -8.21 -4.60 -8.86
C ILE A 586 -7.98 -5.50 -7.66
N ARG A 587 -8.18 -4.97 -6.43
CA ARG A 587 -8.15 -5.76 -5.20
C ARG A 587 -9.16 -6.91 -5.25
N ASN A 588 -10.38 -6.68 -5.72
CA ASN A 588 -11.43 -7.70 -5.84
C ASN A 588 -11.02 -8.83 -6.78
N PHE A 589 -10.40 -8.50 -7.92
CA PHE A 589 -9.93 -9.51 -8.84
C PHE A 589 -8.80 -10.34 -8.22
N ALA A 590 -7.83 -9.70 -7.55
CA ALA A 590 -6.77 -10.40 -6.82
C ALA A 590 -7.36 -11.30 -5.71
N LYS A 591 -8.32 -10.80 -4.92
CA LYS A 591 -9.06 -11.59 -3.91
C LYS A 591 -9.77 -12.77 -4.53
N ARG A 592 -10.42 -12.57 -5.67
CA ARG A 592 -11.11 -13.66 -6.37
C ARG A 592 -10.14 -14.77 -6.80
N LEU A 593 -8.97 -14.42 -7.34
CA LEU A 593 -7.93 -15.40 -7.68
C LEU A 593 -7.45 -16.14 -6.42
N TYR A 594 -7.27 -15.41 -5.34
CA TYR A 594 -6.85 -15.96 -4.05
C TYR A 594 -7.88 -16.93 -3.45
N ASP A 595 -9.17 -16.57 -3.48
CA ASP A 595 -10.26 -17.38 -2.91
C ASP A 595 -10.63 -18.59 -3.77
N ASN A 596 -10.63 -18.45 -5.10
CA ASN A 596 -11.09 -19.48 -6.04
C ASN A 596 -10.00 -20.42 -6.55
N SER A 597 -8.78 -20.33 -6.03
CA SER A 597 -7.70 -21.25 -6.40
C SER A 597 -7.80 -22.58 -5.65
N ASP A 598 -7.30 -23.64 -6.28
CA ASP A 598 -7.07 -24.91 -5.59
C ASP A 598 -6.09 -24.71 -4.43
N ALA A 599 -6.23 -25.49 -3.36
CA ALA A 599 -5.32 -25.43 -2.21
C ALA A 599 -3.85 -25.58 -2.64
N GLY A 600 -3.01 -24.62 -2.27
CA GLY A 600 -1.58 -24.56 -2.63
C GLY A 600 -1.28 -23.95 -3.99
N LYS A 601 -2.30 -23.48 -4.73
CA LYS A 601 -2.18 -22.76 -6.00
C LYS A 601 -2.73 -21.33 -5.92
N GLU A 602 -2.92 -20.81 -4.72
CA GLU A 602 -3.31 -19.43 -4.50
C GLU A 602 -2.25 -18.49 -5.09
N ILE A 603 -2.71 -17.34 -5.58
CA ILE A 603 -1.84 -16.27 -6.07
C ILE A 603 -0.75 -15.92 -5.06
N LYS A 604 0.46 -15.71 -5.59
CA LYS A 604 1.66 -15.38 -4.80
C LYS A 604 2.12 -13.96 -5.04
N TYR A 605 2.04 -13.49 -6.29
CA TYR A 605 2.61 -12.21 -6.69
C TYR A 605 1.66 -11.37 -7.54
N LEU A 606 1.68 -10.05 -7.34
CA LEU A 606 1.02 -9.05 -8.16
C LEU A 606 2.03 -7.97 -8.58
N LEU A 607 2.22 -7.80 -9.89
CA LEU A 607 2.95 -6.66 -10.45
C LEU A 607 1.97 -5.62 -10.99
N LEU A 608 2.13 -4.38 -10.50
CA LEU A 608 1.46 -3.19 -11.03
C LEU A 608 2.40 -2.57 -12.07
N PHE A 609 2.04 -2.68 -13.35
CA PHE A 609 2.91 -2.32 -14.46
C PHE A 609 2.42 -1.03 -15.11
N GLY A 610 2.94 0.08 -14.60
CA GLY A 610 2.59 1.44 -14.95
C GLY A 610 2.74 2.33 -13.72
N ASP A 611 3.00 3.61 -13.95
CA ASP A 611 3.07 4.59 -12.87
C ASP A 611 1.70 4.87 -12.21
N ALA A 612 1.71 5.58 -11.08
CA ALA A 612 0.50 5.95 -10.34
C ALA A 612 0.40 7.47 -10.14
N SER A 613 -0.74 7.92 -9.61
CA SER A 613 -0.93 9.32 -9.26
C SER A 613 -1.93 9.47 -8.11
N TYR A 614 -1.74 10.49 -7.28
CA TYR A 614 -2.77 10.92 -6.33
C TYR A 614 -4.02 11.50 -7.04
N ASP A 615 -3.91 11.82 -8.32
CA ASP A 615 -4.99 12.31 -9.17
C ASP A 615 -5.63 11.20 -10.02
N TYR A 616 -6.66 10.57 -9.44
CA TYR A 616 -7.39 9.52 -10.12
C TYR A 616 -8.15 9.98 -11.36
N LYS A 617 -8.65 11.22 -11.39
CA LYS A 617 -9.61 11.68 -12.41
C LYS A 617 -8.99 12.57 -13.48
N ASP A 618 -7.66 12.58 -13.56
CA ASP A 618 -6.93 13.22 -14.67
C ASP A 618 -7.19 14.74 -14.76
N ARG A 619 -7.04 15.43 -13.63
CA ARG A 619 -7.25 16.88 -13.47
C ARG A 619 -6.00 17.71 -13.66
N ILE A 620 -4.83 17.14 -13.39
CA ILE A 620 -3.53 17.78 -13.63
C ILE A 620 -2.96 17.37 -14.98
N ASP A 621 -2.27 18.31 -15.63
CA ASP A 621 -1.60 18.07 -16.90
C ASP A 621 -0.52 16.99 -16.75
N ASP A 622 -0.30 16.20 -17.81
CA ASP A 622 0.71 15.15 -17.89
C ASP A 622 0.62 14.08 -16.76
N ASN A 623 -0.61 13.81 -16.30
CA ASN A 623 -0.87 12.81 -15.27
C ASN A 623 -0.38 11.40 -15.66
N THR A 624 0.06 10.63 -14.68
CA THR A 624 0.66 9.29 -14.87
C THR A 624 -0.14 8.19 -14.17
N ASN A 625 -1.45 8.38 -13.97
CA ASN A 625 -2.37 7.43 -13.34
C ASN A 625 -2.67 6.17 -14.20
N TYR A 626 -1.64 5.46 -14.64
CA TYR A 626 -1.75 4.31 -15.55
C TYR A 626 -2.21 3.05 -14.85
N VAL A 627 -1.66 2.77 -13.66
CA VAL A 627 -2.11 1.72 -12.75
C VAL A 627 -2.17 2.35 -11.34
N PRO A 628 -3.35 2.78 -10.86
CA PRO A 628 -3.44 3.60 -9.65
C PRO A 628 -2.85 2.91 -8.40
N CYS A 629 -2.44 3.68 -7.40
CA CYS A 629 -2.19 3.20 -6.04
C CYS A 629 -3.37 3.51 -5.12
N TRP A 630 -3.33 3.07 -3.86
CA TRP A 630 -4.27 3.52 -2.84
C TRP A 630 -3.73 4.79 -2.16
N GLU A 631 -4.57 5.82 -2.09
CA GLU A 631 -4.32 7.06 -1.36
C GLU A 631 -5.21 7.17 -0.13
N SER A 632 -4.61 7.57 1.00
CA SER A 632 -5.34 7.88 2.22
C SER A 632 -6.21 9.14 2.07
N VAL A 633 -7.25 9.28 2.90
CA VAL A 633 -8.04 10.52 3.01
C VAL A 633 -7.19 11.70 3.49
N ASN A 634 -6.11 11.45 4.26
CA ASN A 634 -5.29 12.52 4.80
C ASN A 634 -4.47 13.21 3.71
N SER A 635 -4.89 14.41 3.34
CA SER A 635 -4.36 15.17 2.20
C SER A 635 -3.77 16.52 2.60
N LEU A 636 -3.78 16.86 3.90
CA LEU A 636 -3.29 18.15 4.41
C LEU A 636 -2.00 18.03 5.22
N ASN A 637 -1.53 16.82 5.46
CA ASN A 637 -0.29 16.55 6.18
C ASN A 637 0.48 15.40 5.54
N ILE A 638 1.64 15.73 4.97
CA ILE A 638 2.49 14.79 4.24
C ILE A 638 2.93 13.60 5.12
N ILE A 639 3.31 13.83 6.37
CA ILE A 639 3.78 12.75 7.26
C ILE A 639 2.64 11.81 7.69
N TYR A 640 1.39 12.23 7.64
CA TYR A 640 0.24 11.39 7.99
C TYR A 640 -0.55 10.90 6.78
N SER A 641 -0.19 11.35 5.58
CA SER A 641 -0.68 10.80 4.33
C SER A 641 0.00 9.46 4.02
N VAL A 642 -0.66 8.62 3.24
CA VAL A 642 -0.15 7.31 2.79
C VAL A 642 -0.53 7.11 1.33
N ALA A 643 0.47 6.75 0.52
CA ALA A 643 0.34 6.15 -0.81
C ALA A 643 0.85 4.71 -0.73
N SER A 644 0.04 3.73 -1.10
CA SER A 644 0.40 2.32 -0.93
C SER A 644 -0.18 1.39 -1.98
N ASP A 645 0.59 0.37 -2.32
CA ASP A 645 0.12 -0.76 -3.12
C ASP A 645 -0.32 -1.95 -2.24
N ASP A 646 -0.09 -1.90 -0.92
CA ASP A 646 -0.47 -2.97 0.01
C ASP A 646 -1.98 -3.25 0.00
N TYR A 647 -2.78 -2.24 -0.31
CA TYR A 647 -4.24 -2.33 -0.42
C TYR A 647 -4.69 -3.47 -1.36
N TYR A 648 -3.94 -3.74 -2.42
CA TYR A 648 -4.26 -4.81 -3.37
C TYR A 648 -4.00 -6.22 -2.81
N GLY A 649 -3.31 -6.33 -1.68
CA GLY A 649 -2.99 -7.59 -1.01
C GLY A 649 -3.79 -7.86 0.26
N TYR A 650 -4.78 -7.02 0.60
CA TYR A 650 -5.72 -7.26 1.69
C TYR A 650 -6.84 -8.20 1.24
N LEU A 651 -6.58 -9.52 1.27
CA LEU A 651 -7.38 -10.53 0.57
C LEU A 651 -8.18 -11.42 1.52
N ASP A 652 -7.76 -11.59 2.78
CA ASP A 652 -8.49 -12.37 3.77
C ASP A 652 -9.79 -11.66 4.21
N ASP A 653 -10.84 -12.43 4.51
CA ASP A 653 -12.17 -11.88 4.79
C ASP A 653 -12.17 -10.89 5.98
N GLY A 654 -12.65 -9.67 5.73
CA GLY A 654 -12.78 -8.62 6.74
C GLY A 654 -11.73 -7.52 6.66
N GLU A 655 -10.74 -7.65 5.78
CA GLU A 655 -9.66 -6.67 5.58
C GLU A 655 -10.05 -5.52 4.63
N GLY A 656 -9.24 -4.47 4.57
CA GLY A 656 -9.32 -3.35 3.61
C GLY A 656 -9.42 -1.95 4.23
N ILE A 657 -9.59 -1.85 5.55
CA ILE A 657 -9.81 -0.57 6.27
C ILE A 657 -9.16 -0.52 7.66
N SER A 658 -8.54 -1.60 8.12
CA SER A 658 -8.07 -1.77 9.49
C SER A 658 -6.55 -1.58 9.61
N ASP A 659 -6.09 -1.21 10.81
CA ASP A 659 -4.67 -1.20 11.16
C ASP A 659 -4.10 -2.60 11.40
N ASN A 660 -4.97 -3.63 11.37
CA ASN A 660 -4.59 -5.03 11.56
C ASN A 660 -4.58 -5.84 10.26
N ASP A 661 -4.89 -5.23 9.12
CA ASP A 661 -4.91 -5.88 7.82
C ASP A 661 -3.49 -6.33 7.45
N ASN A 662 -3.35 -7.55 6.91
CA ASN A 662 -2.06 -8.08 6.49
C ASN A 662 -2.03 -8.20 4.97
N VAL A 663 -0.84 -8.01 4.41
CA VAL A 663 -0.64 -8.24 2.97
C VAL A 663 -0.47 -9.74 2.74
N ASP A 664 -1.37 -10.34 1.97
CA ASP A 664 -1.41 -11.79 1.72
C ASP A 664 -0.52 -12.27 0.56
N ILE A 665 -0.22 -11.38 -0.38
CA ILE A 665 0.59 -11.63 -1.58
C ILE A 665 1.76 -10.66 -1.72
N GLY A 666 2.82 -11.05 -2.41
CA GLY A 666 3.94 -10.16 -2.71
C GLY A 666 3.57 -9.16 -3.80
N ILE A 667 3.72 -7.87 -3.55
CA ILE A 667 3.33 -6.82 -4.50
C ILE A 667 4.57 -6.02 -4.87
N GLY A 668 4.72 -5.75 -6.17
CA GLY A 668 5.74 -4.84 -6.69
C GLY A 668 5.16 -3.96 -7.79
N ARG A 669 5.89 -2.89 -8.12
CA ARG A 669 5.50 -1.91 -9.13
C ARG A 669 6.64 -1.61 -10.09
N PHE A 670 6.33 -1.53 -11.38
CA PHE A 670 7.15 -0.87 -12.38
C PHE A 670 6.55 0.51 -12.63
N ALA A 671 7.10 1.54 -11.97
CA ALA A 671 6.68 2.94 -12.10
C ALA A 671 7.24 3.52 -13.41
N VAL A 672 6.64 3.11 -14.53
CA VAL A 672 7.07 3.47 -15.89
C VAL A 672 5.99 4.28 -16.57
N ILE A 673 6.41 5.30 -17.33
CA ILE A 673 5.49 6.24 -17.98
C ILE A 673 5.44 6.10 -19.52
N ASN A 674 6.33 5.32 -20.10
CA ASN A 674 6.39 5.08 -21.54
C ASN A 674 6.98 3.71 -21.90
N GLY A 675 6.91 3.34 -23.18
CA GLY A 675 7.38 2.04 -23.66
C GLY A 675 8.89 1.82 -23.56
N GLU A 676 9.70 2.87 -23.54
CA GLU A 676 11.16 2.76 -23.39
C GLU A 676 11.53 2.40 -21.95
N GLU A 677 10.93 3.08 -20.97
CA GLU A 677 11.09 2.74 -19.55
C GLU A 677 10.55 1.34 -19.22
N ALA A 678 9.39 0.99 -19.77
CA ALA A 678 8.82 -0.36 -19.64
C ALA A 678 9.79 -1.44 -20.12
N LYS A 679 10.41 -1.21 -21.30
CA LYS A 679 11.41 -2.11 -21.85
C LYS A 679 12.67 -2.15 -20.99
N THR A 680 13.17 -1.01 -20.51
CA THR A 680 14.34 -0.93 -19.63
C THR A 680 14.13 -1.72 -18.34
N ALA A 681 12.98 -1.55 -17.68
CA ALA A 681 12.66 -2.29 -16.46
C ALA A 681 12.65 -3.81 -16.68
N VAL A 682 12.01 -4.27 -17.77
CA VAL A 682 11.96 -5.71 -18.13
C VAL A 682 13.34 -6.25 -18.54
N ASP A 683 14.11 -5.49 -19.32
CA ASP A 683 15.46 -5.89 -19.71
C ASP A 683 16.37 -6.05 -18.49
N LYS A 684 16.29 -5.13 -17.51
CA LYS A 684 17.02 -5.23 -16.25
C LYS A 684 16.61 -6.46 -15.44
N ALA A 685 15.30 -6.72 -15.31
CA ALA A 685 14.77 -7.91 -14.63
C ALA A 685 15.30 -9.21 -15.22
N ILE A 686 15.18 -9.38 -16.54
CA ILE A 686 15.65 -10.57 -17.25
C ILE A 686 17.18 -10.67 -17.19
N HIS A 687 17.90 -9.55 -17.37
CA HIS A 687 19.35 -9.52 -17.31
C HIS A 687 19.85 -9.98 -15.94
N TYR A 688 19.38 -9.35 -14.87
CA TYR A 688 19.74 -9.68 -13.50
C TYR A 688 19.36 -11.12 -13.11
N GLY A 689 18.16 -11.56 -13.49
CA GLY A 689 17.66 -12.90 -13.20
C GLY A 689 18.35 -14.01 -13.98
N THR A 690 19.13 -13.68 -15.02
CA THR A 690 19.85 -14.66 -15.83
C THR A 690 21.33 -14.73 -15.42
N ASN A 691 21.77 -15.90 -14.96
CA ASN A 691 23.19 -16.15 -14.68
C ASN A 691 24.01 -16.16 -15.98
N THR A 692 24.90 -15.17 -16.11
CA THR A 692 25.85 -15.04 -17.22
C THR A 692 27.22 -14.60 -16.68
N LYS A 693 28.27 -14.66 -17.50
CA LYS A 693 29.59 -14.11 -17.13
C LYS A 693 29.58 -12.62 -16.76
N LYS A 694 28.61 -11.86 -17.27
CA LYS A 694 28.46 -10.44 -16.98
C LYS A 694 27.86 -10.21 -15.60
N THR A 695 26.78 -10.93 -15.31
CA THR A 695 25.98 -10.76 -14.08
C THR A 695 26.55 -11.51 -12.87
N MET A 696 27.36 -12.54 -13.10
CA MET A 696 28.05 -13.30 -12.05
C MET A 696 29.40 -12.66 -11.73
N GLY A 697 29.53 -12.01 -10.56
CA GLY A 697 30.79 -11.46 -10.08
C GLY A 697 30.82 -11.30 -8.56
N SER A 698 32.01 -11.01 -8.02
CA SER A 698 32.25 -10.89 -6.58
C SER A 698 31.42 -9.80 -5.89
N TRP A 699 30.78 -8.91 -6.66
CA TRP A 699 29.80 -7.94 -6.15
C TRP A 699 28.63 -8.61 -5.42
N ARG A 700 28.26 -9.84 -5.80
CA ARG A 700 27.25 -10.67 -5.12
C ARG A 700 27.65 -11.05 -3.68
N ASN A 701 28.92 -10.88 -3.29
CA ASN A 701 29.40 -11.11 -1.93
C ASN A 701 29.55 -9.82 -1.10
N MET A 702 29.04 -8.68 -1.56
CA MET A 702 29.22 -7.39 -0.89
C MET A 702 27.87 -6.80 -0.45
N ILE A 703 27.80 -6.33 0.80
CA ILE A 703 26.66 -5.56 1.32
C ILE A 703 27.20 -4.23 1.85
N THR A 704 26.61 -3.13 1.40
CA THR A 704 27.04 -1.77 1.76
C THR A 704 26.00 -1.10 2.64
N PHE A 705 26.43 -0.60 3.80
CA PHE A 705 25.62 0.23 4.69
C PHE A 705 26.07 1.69 4.60
N LEU A 706 25.14 2.58 4.27
CA LEU A 706 25.30 4.03 4.31
C LEU A 706 24.48 4.61 5.46
N ALA A 707 25.10 5.44 6.30
CA ALA A 707 24.41 6.10 7.40
C ALA A 707 24.69 7.60 7.41
N ASP A 708 23.60 8.35 7.55
CA ASP A 708 23.59 9.80 7.71
C ASP A 708 24.12 10.21 9.10
N ASP A 709 24.56 11.46 9.21
CA ASP A 709 25.02 12.04 10.48
C ASP A 709 23.90 12.78 11.23
N GLY A 710 24.24 13.64 12.20
CA GLY A 710 23.28 14.25 13.12
C GLY A 710 22.58 13.28 14.11
N ASN A 711 21.51 13.77 14.73
CA ASN A 711 20.55 13.02 15.55
C ASN A 711 21.17 12.15 16.66
N ASN A 712 22.26 12.59 17.29
CA ASN A 712 22.98 11.84 18.33
C ASN A 712 23.40 10.43 17.88
N ASN A 713 23.91 10.35 16.64
CA ASN A 713 24.33 9.13 15.95
C ASN A 713 23.20 8.08 15.77
N LEU A 714 21.92 8.50 15.75
CA LEU A 714 20.79 7.58 15.64
C LEU A 714 20.88 6.69 14.39
N HIS A 715 21.02 7.29 13.20
CA HIS A 715 21.07 6.57 11.93
C HIS A 715 22.30 5.68 11.82
N LEU A 716 23.45 6.13 12.31
CA LEU A 716 24.66 5.32 12.41
C LEU A 716 24.45 4.11 13.31
N LYS A 717 23.86 4.27 14.49
CA LYS A 717 23.53 3.14 15.40
C LYS A 717 22.57 2.15 14.74
N HIS A 718 21.61 2.62 13.94
CA HIS A 718 20.70 1.76 13.17
C HIS A 718 21.48 0.93 12.15
N ALA A 719 22.36 1.55 11.36
CA ALA A 719 23.22 0.86 10.40
C ALA A 719 24.19 -0.13 11.07
N GLU A 720 24.78 0.23 12.22
CA GLU A 720 25.62 -0.69 13.01
C GLU A 720 24.80 -1.90 13.50
N THR A 721 23.57 -1.67 13.96
CA THR A 721 22.68 -2.77 14.39
C THR A 721 22.38 -3.73 13.24
N LEU A 722 22.02 -3.21 12.07
CA LEU A 722 21.70 -4.02 10.89
C LEU A 722 22.95 -4.76 10.36
N SER A 723 24.09 -4.07 10.27
CA SER A 723 25.34 -4.68 9.80
C SER A 723 25.85 -5.76 10.75
N GLY A 724 25.75 -5.52 12.07
CA GLY A 724 26.12 -6.52 13.08
C GLY A 724 25.25 -7.78 13.02
N TYR A 725 23.94 -7.63 12.76
CA TYR A 725 23.06 -8.78 12.54
C TYR A 725 23.52 -9.65 11.37
N ILE A 726 23.87 -9.03 10.23
CA ILE A 726 24.37 -9.76 9.05
C ILE A 726 25.74 -10.39 9.31
N GLU A 727 26.65 -9.69 10.01
CA GLU A 727 27.96 -10.26 10.36
C GLU A 727 27.81 -11.51 11.26
N GLU A 728 26.81 -11.53 12.15
CA GLU A 728 26.56 -12.65 13.05
C GLU A 728 25.81 -13.81 12.37
N ASN A 729 24.79 -13.53 11.57
CA ASN A 729 23.86 -14.55 11.05
C ASN A 729 24.14 -14.96 9.60
N ASP A 730 24.72 -14.07 8.79
CA ASP A 730 25.03 -14.30 7.38
C ASP A 730 26.50 -13.95 7.04
N PRO A 731 27.49 -14.53 7.76
CA PRO A 731 28.91 -14.16 7.68
C PRO A 731 29.56 -14.44 6.32
N ILE A 732 28.85 -15.12 5.40
CA ILE A 732 29.29 -15.35 4.03
C ILE A 732 29.48 -14.05 3.24
N TYR A 733 28.72 -12.99 3.56
CA TYR A 733 28.82 -11.69 2.90
C TYR A 733 29.90 -10.83 3.54
N ASN A 734 30.54 -10.00 2.71
CA ASN A 734 31.45 -8.95 3.16
C ASN A 734 30.64 -7.68 3.43
N ILE A 735 31.01 -6.95 4.48
CA ILE A 735 30.36 -5.69 4.86
C ILE A 735 31.25 -4.51 4.51
N ASN A 736 30.68 -3.53 3.81
CA ASN A 736 31.23 -2.19 3.64
C ASN A 736 30.38 -1.17 4.41
N LYS A 737 31.03 -0.16 5.02
CA LYS A 737 30.38 0.87 5.82
C LYS A 737 30.83 2.25 5.35
N ILE A 738 29.88 3.07 4.92
CA ILE A 738 30.09 4.46 4.51
C ILE A 738 29.27 5.33 5.47
N TYR A 739 29.89 5.88 6.51
CA TYR A 739 29.19 6.74 7.47
C TYR A 739 29.59 8.19 7.25
N VAL A 740 28.61 9.07 7.06
CA VAL A 740 28.84 10.46 6.61
C VAL A 740 29.80 11.19 7.56
N ASP A 741 29.59 11.06 8.87
CA ASP A 741 30.43 11.66 9.92
C ASP A 741 31.88 11.10 9.93
N ALA A 742 32.21 10.04 9.18
CA ALA A 742 33.59 9.56 9.01
C ALA A 742 34.33 10.24 7.84
N TYR A 743 33.69 11.16 7.12
CA TYR A 743 34.26 11.91 6.00
C TYR A 743 34.21 13.41 6.28
N GLN A 744 35.16 14.17 5.72
CA GLN A 744 35.15 15.62 5.87
C GLN A 744 33.96 16.26 5.16
N GLN A 745 33.23 17.09 5.91
CA GLN A 745 32.21 17.97 5.38
C GLN A 745 32.79 19.34 5.02
N ILE A 746 32.32 19.91 3.92
CA ILE A 746 32.73 21.23 3.44
C ILE A 746 31.52 22.17 3.35
N SER A 747 31.68 23.38 3.90
CA SER A 747 30.64 24.40 3.83
C SER A 747 30.67 25.10 2.47
N THR A 748 29.52 25.15 1.80
CA THR A 748 29.33 25.89 0.54
C THR A 748 28.22 26.95 0.71
N PRO A 749 28.14 27.96 -0.17
CA PRO A 749 27.01 28.90 -0.16
C PRO A 749 25.62 28.25 -0.29
N SER A 750 25.57 27.00 -0.81
CA SER A 750 24.35 26.22 -1.01
C SER A 750 24.15 25.12 0.05
N GLY A 751 24.81 25.23 1.21
CA GLY A 751 24.75 24.28 2.32
C GLY A 751 26.02 23.43 2.48
N GLN A 752 26.03 22.55 3.47
CA GLN A 752 27.11 21.57 3.67
C GLN A 752 27.17 20.58 2.50
N ARG A 753 28.36 20.03 2.25
CA ARG A 753 28.60 18.96 1.28
C ARG A 753 29.56 17.92 1.83
N ALA A 754 29.32 16.65 1.51
CA ALA A 754 30.21 15.54 1.86
C ALA A 754 30.80 14.88 0.59
N PRO A 755 31.74 15.53 -0.14
CA PRO A 755 32.25 15.02 -1.43
C PRO A 755 32.99 13.68 -1.29
N GLY A 756 33.58 13.40 -0.13
CA GLY A 756 34.18 12.10 0.16
C GLY A 756 33.16 10.95 0.16
N VAL A 757 31.94 11.22 0.66
CA VAL A 757 30.83 10.26 0.65
C VAL A 757 30.30 10.07 -0.76
N ASN A 758 30.06 11.15 -1.50
CA ASN A 758 29.65 11.10 -2.92
C ASN A 758 30.57 10.16 -3.72
N LYS A 759 31.89 10.38 -3.60
CA LYS A 759 32.91 9.55 -4.25
C LYS A 759 32.87 8.10 -3.78
N ALA A 760 32.77 7.86 -2.47
CA ALA A 760 32.74 6.51 -1.92
C ALA A 760 31.50 5.71 -2.37
N VAL A 761 30.33 6.37 -2.45
CA VAL A 761 29.09 5.77 -2.96
C VAL A 761 29.23 5.45 -4.44
N GLY A 762 29.63 6.41 -5.28
CA GLY A 762 29.82 6.19 -6.71
C GLY A 762 30.81 5.05 -7.03
N GLU A 763 31.97 5.06 -6.38
CA GLU A 763 32.97 3.97 -6.55
C GLU A 763 32.44 2.61 -6.09
N GLN A 764 31.59 2.56 -5.06
CA GLN A 764 31.04 1.30 -4.56
C GLN A 764 29.94 0.76 -5.49
N ILE A 765 29.11 1.62 -6.06
CA ILE A 765 28.09 1.22 -7.05
C ILE A 765 28.77 0.69 -8.32
N GLU A 766 29.81 1.38 -8.82
CA GLU A 766 30.57 0.94 -9.99
C GLU A 766 31.29 -0.41 -9.75
N LYS A 767 31.90 -0.59 -8.57
CA LYS A 767 32.50 -1.87 -8.16
C LYS A 767 31.43 -2.97 -8.05
N GLY A 768 30.22 -2.59 -7.64
CA GLY A 768 29.06 -3.45 -7.42
C GLY A 768 28.90 -3.83 -5.95
N THR A 769 27.64 -3.92 -5.52
CA THR A 769 27.22 -4.42 -4.20
C THR A 769 25.92 -5.19 -4.40
N LEU A 770 25.68 -6.26 -3.64
CA LEU A 770 24.43 -7.02 -3.71
C LEU A 770 23.27 -6.23 -3.12
N ILE A 771 23.54 -5.57 -1.99
CA ILE A 771 22.59 -4.75 -1.24
C ILE A 771 23.24 -3.41 -0.95
N PHE A 772 22.49 -2.34 -1.16
CA PHE A 772 22.80 -1.00 -0.70
C PHE A 772 21.73 -0.57 0.31
N ASN A 773 22.09 -0.51 1.59
CA ASN A 773 21.17 -0.18 2.67
C ASN A 773 21.48 1.20 3.23
N TYR A 774 20.50 2.09 3.19
CA TYR A 774 20.62 3.47 3.67
C TYR A 774 19.73 3.71 4.89
N SER A 775 20.29 4.31 5.94
CA SER A 775 19.56 4.86 7.09
C SER A 775 19.86 6.35 7.24
N GLY A 776 18.85 7.21 7.13
CA GLY A 776 19.08 8.65 7.23
C GLY A 776 17.98 9.55 6.67
N HIS A 777 18.25 10.84 6.56
CA HIS A 777 17.36 11.81 5.94
C HIS A 777 17.39 11.71 4.41
N GLY A 778 16.32 12.13 3.77
CA GLY A 778 16.16 12.02 2.33
C GLY A 778 14.88 12.69 1.88
N GLY A 779 14.72 12.76 0.57
CA GLY A 779 13.52 13.23 -0.08
C GLY A 779 13.55 12.91 -1.56
N GLU A 780 12.60 13.48 -2.28
CA GLU A 780 12.34 13.14 -3.68
C GLU A 780 13.50 13.44 -4.64
N ILE A 781 14.51 14.23 -4.25
CA ILE A 781 15.63 14.64 -5.10
C ILE A 781 16.99 14.06 -4.70
N GLY A 782 17.06 13.26 -3.63
CA GLY A 782 18.33 12.72 -3.14
C GLY A 782 18.35 12.29 -1.68
N LEU A 783 19.54 11.89 -1.21
CA LEU A 783 19.80 11.46 0.17
C LEU A 783 20.74 12.42 0.91
N GLY A 784 20.46 12.61 2.20
CA GLY A 784 21.26 13.43 3.13
C GLY A 784 21.09 14.94 2.97
N HIS A 785 21.26 15.70 4.05
CA HIS A 785 21.24 17.17 3.98
C HIS A 785 22.50 17.72 3.28
N GLU A 786 23.61 16.99 3.38
CA GLU A 786 24.93 17.24 2.81
C GLU A 786 24.99 16.84 1.33
N ARG A 787 23.87 16.35 0.77
CA ARG A 787 23.68 15.98 -0.64
C ARG A 787 24.78 15.07 -1.13
N PHE A 788 24.83 13.86 -0.58
CA PHE A 788 25.81 12.85 -0.97
C PHE A 788 25.31 11.81 -1.97
N LEU A 789 24.04 11.91 -2.34
CA LEU A 789 23.46 11.25 -3.49
C LEU A 789 22.40 12.17 -4.10
N GLU A 790 22.69 12.77 -5.25
CA GLU A 790 21.76 13.59 -6.03
C GLU A 790 21.37 12.87 -7.34
N ILE A 791 20.33 13.36 -8.02
CA ILE A 791 19.89 12.84 -9.33
C ILE A 791 21.04 12.76 -10.35
N ALA A 792 21.95 13.75 -10.34
CA ALA A 792 23.09 13.77 -11.24
C ALA A 792 24.05 12.59 -11.02
N ASP A 793 24.23 12.16 -9.77
CA ASP A 793 25.06 10.99 -9.44
C ASP A 793 24.39 9.71 -9.93
N ILE A 794 23.08 9.55 -9.67
CA ILE A 794 22.28 8.40 -10.08
C ILE A 794 22.34 8.21 -11.60
N ASN A 795 22.15 9.29 -12.35
CA ASN A 795 22.19 9.28 -13.82
C ASN A 795 23.61 9.05 -14.39
N SER A 796 24.66 9.16 -13.56
CA SER A 796 26.04 8.93 -13.99
C SER A 796 26.50 7.48 -13.79
N TRP A 797 25.71 6.65 -13.10
CA TRP A 797 26.07 5.26 -12.82
C TRP A 797 26.02 4.38 -14.06
N ASP A 798 27.03 3.51 -14.19
CA ASP A 798 27.19 2.56 -15.30
C ASP A 798 27.43 1.15 -14.74
N ASN A 799 26.44 0.64 -14.00
CA ASN A 799 26.51 -0.62 -13.27
C ASN A 799 25.46 -1.64 -13.73
N TYR A 800 25.03 -1.60 -14.99
CA TYR A 800 24.01 -2.49 -15.57
C TYR A 800 24.22 -3.99 -15.27
N ASP A 801 25.48 -4.45 -15.28
CA ASP A 801 25.83 -5.85 -15.01
C ASP A 801 25.86 -6.20 -13.49
N LYS A 802 25.68 -5.20 -12.61
CA LYS A 802 25.87 -5.30 -11.14
C LYS A 802 24.81 -4.50 -10.39
N LEU A 803 23.54 -4.81 -10.64
CA LEU A 803 22.40 -4.07 -10.09
C LEU A 803 22.13 -4.47 -8.62
N PRO A 804 22.38 -3.61 -7.62
CA PRO A 804 21.99 -3.87 -6.24
C PRO A 804 20.48 -3.80 -6.03
N ILE A 805 20.00 -4.44 -4.97
CA ILE A 805 18.77 -3.98 -4.31
C ILE A 805 19.09 -2.78 -3.42
N PHE A 806 18.24 -1.75 -3.44
CA PHE A 806 18.33 -0.62 -2.53
C PHE A 806 17.29 -0.77 -1.44
N ILE A 807 17.71 -0.62 -0.18
CA ILE A 807 16.81 -0.56 0.97
C ILE A 807 17.00 0.82 1.61
N THR A 808 16.01 1.69 1.49
CA THR A 808 16.13 3.11 1.86
C THR A 808 15.19 3.46 3.02
N ALA A 809 15.72 3.39 4.24
CA ALA A 809 15.05 3.78 5.47
C ALA A 809 15.04 5.31 5.65
N THR A 810 14.29 6.01 4.79
CA THR A 810 14.26 7.47 4.70
C THR A 810 12.86 8.03 4.37
N CYS A 811 12.71 9.34 4.21
CA CYS A 811 11.46 9.96 3.77
C CYS A 811 11.40 10.08 2.25
N GLU A 812 10.26 9.71 1.64
CA GLU A 812 9.81 10.14 0.30
C GLU A 812 10.80 9.97 -0.85
N PHE A 813 11.70 8.99 -0.75
CA PHE A 813 12.70 8.78 -1.79
C PHE A 813 12.07 8.22 -3.07
N SER A 814 10.97 7.47 -2.96
CA SER A 814 10.24 6.82 -4.04
C SER A 814 8.79 7.30 -4.10
N ARG A 815 8.57 8.61 -4.14
CA ARG A 815 7.22 9.22 -4.26
C ARG A 815 6.67 9.08 -5.68
N TYR A 816 6.33 7.85 -6.06
CA TYR A 816 5.91 7.43 -7.41
C TYR A 816 4.49 7.87 -7.80
N ASP A 817 3.77 8.57 -6.93
CA ASP A 817 2.39 9.00 -7.17
C ASP A 817 2.28 10.52 -7.40
N ASP A 818 3.40 11.22 -7.53
CA ASP A 818 3.42 12.64 -7.90
C ASP A 818 3.73 12.80 -9.40
N PRO A 819 2.72 12.95 -10.27
CA PRO A 819 2.96 13.01 -11.72
C PRO A 819 3.68 14.29 -12.16
N THR A 820 3.87 15.28 -11.26
CA THR A 820 4.59 16.51 -11.59
C THR A 820 6.11 16.34 -11.58
N ARG A 821 6.62 15.16 -11.17
CA ARG A 821 8.05 14.87 -11.04
C ARG A 821 8.33 13.37 -10.97
N VAL A 822 9.52 12.98 -11.42
CA VAL A 822 10.07 11.63 -11.16
C VAL A 822 11.05 11.73 -10.01
N SER A 823 10.87 10.92 -8.97
CA SER A 823 11.71 10.95 -7.77
C SER A 823 13.10 10.34 -8.02
N ALA A 824 14.07 10.67 -7.17
CA ALA A 824 15.40 10.09 -7.21
C ALA A 824 15.39 8.55 -7.02
N GLY A 825 14.48 8.03 -6.21
CA GLY A 825 14.27 6.59 -6.05
C GLY A 825 13.70 5.92 -7.29
N GLU A 826 12.78 6.57 -8.01
CA GLU A 826 12.29 6.08 -9.30
C GLU A 826 13.40 6.11 -10.36
N LEU A 827 14.15 7.21 -10.48
CA LEU A 827 15.28 7.30 -11.40
C LEU A 827 16.37 6.26 -11.12
N THR A 828 16.57 5.90 -9.86
CA THR A 828 17.48 4.80 -9.48
C THR A 828 17.01 3.46 -10.05
N PHE A 829 15.70 3.21 -10.10
CA PHE A 829 15.13 2.02 -10.73
C PHE A 829 15.08 2.12 -12.27
N LEU A 830 14.74 3.29 -12.80
CA LEU A 830 14.52 3.54 -14.23
C LEU A 830 15.80 3.74 -15.06
N SER A 831 16.95 3.95 -14.42
CA SER A 831 18.23 4.10 -15.12
C SER A 831 18.50 2.92 -16.05
N ASP A 832 18.74 3.23 -17.33
CA ASP A 832 18.99 2.29 -18.42
C ASP A 832 20.47 1.86 -18.52
N HIS A 833 21.37 2.57 -17.86
CA HIS A 833 22.81 2.25 -17.79
C HIS A 833 23.21 1.61 -16.45
N GLY A 834 22.29 1.56 -15.47
CA GLY A 834 22.61 1.04 -14.15
C GLY A 834 21.53 1.28 -13.11
N GLY A 835 21.94 1.76 -11.94
CA GLY A 835 21.06 1.98 -10.80
C GLY A 835 20.76 0.69 -10.04
N ALA A 836 19.50 0.51 -9.65
CA ALA A 836 19.04 -0.62 -8.84
C ALA A 836 18.24 -1.62 -9.67
N ILE A 837 18.20 -2.87 -9.23
CA ILE A 837 17.23 -3.86 -9.73
C ILE A 837 15.87 -3.74 -9.02
N ALA A 838 15.89 -3.35 -7.75
CA ALA A 838 14.69 -3.14 -6.95
C ALA A 838 14.93 -2.12 -5.84
N MET A 839 13.87 -1.40 -5.47
CA MET A 839 13.83 -0.45 -4.36
C MET A 839 12.86 -0.96 -3.30
N PHE A 840 13.36 -1.22 -2.09
CA PHE A 840 12.58 -1.38 -0.86
C PHE A 840 12.60 -0.02 -0.17
N SER A 841 11.68 0.86 -0.56
CA SER A 841 11.79 2.31 -0.34
C SER A 841 10.46 2.90 0.12
N THR A 842 10.47 4.17 0.49
CA THR A 842 9.31 4.88 1.06
C THR A 842 8.64 5.79 0.04
N SER A 843 7.30 5.74 0.00
CA SER A 843 6.43 6.62 -0.80
C SER A 843 6.07 7.93 -0.09
N ARG A 844 6.17 7.93 1.24
CA ARG A 844 5.81 9.06 2.13
C ARG A 844 6.84 9.26 3.23
N ALA A 845 6.73 10.37 3.97
CA ALA A 845 7.59 10.64 5.11
C ALA A 845 7.37 9.60 6.23
N THR A 846 8.45 9.16 6.86
CA THR A 846 8.48 8.04 7.82
C THR A 846 9.19 8.41 9.12
N PHE A 847 9.11 7.51 10.11
CA PHE A 847 9.78 7.66 11.40
C PHE A 847 10.99 6.72 11.52
N ALA A 848 12.11 7.24 12.04
CA ALA A 848 13.40 6.54 12.06
C ALA A 848 13.38 5.18 12.76
N SER A 849 12.76 5.06 13.95
CA SER A 849 12.69 3.76 14.64
C SER A 849 11.75 2.76 13.97
N ALA A 850 10.66 3.22 13.37
CA ALA A 850 9.79 2.36 12.57
C ALA A 850 10.52 1.87 11.30
N ASN A 851 11.36 2.72 10.70
CA ASN A 851 12.22 2.31 9.59
C ASN A 851 13.22 1.22 10.00
N LEU A 852 13.85 1.34 11.18
CA LEU A 852 14.73 0.29 11.69
C LEU A 852 13.99 -1.02 11.90
N ALA A 853 12.79 -0.99 12.49
CA ALA A 853 12.01 -2.18 12.74
C ALA A 853 11.69 -2.95 11.44
N LEU A 854 11.22 -2.24 10.42
CA LEU A 854 10.94 -2.84 9.11
C LEU A 854 12.21 -3.31 8.39
N ASN A 855 13.27 -2.49 8.38
CA ASN A 855 14.54 -2.83 7.73
C ASN A 855 15.19 -4.05 8.41
N TYR A 856 15.10 -4.16 9.73
CA TYR A 856 15.52 -5.36 10.44
C TYR A 856 14.64 -6.57 10.06
N ALA A 857 13.33 -6.41 9.92
CA ALA A 857 12.42 -7.48 9.50
C ALA A 857 12.64 -7.96 8.05
N ILE A 858 13.26 -7.15 7.19
CA ILE A 858 13.73 -7.58 5.86
C ILE A 858 14.83 -8.64 6.00
N TYR A 859 15.75 -8.49 6.95
CA TYR A 859 16.84 -9.45 7.15
C TYR A 859 16.46 -10.61 8.06
N ASN A 860 15.83 -10.31 9.20
CA ASN A 860 15.70 -11.23 10.31
C ASN A 860 14.81 -12.43 10.00
N ASN A 861 15.44 -13.60 9.83
CA ASN A 861 14.80 -14.85 9.39
C ASN A 861 13.96 -14.68 8.11
N ASN A 862 14.40 -13.81 7.19
CA ASN A 862 13.62 -13.46 6.00
C ASN A 862 14.47 -13.47 4.72
N LEU A 863 15.14 -12.37 4.33
CA LEU A 863 15.84 -12.27 3.04
C LEU A 863 16.86 -13.38 2.77
N PHE A 864 17.60 -13.87 3.78
CA PHE A 864 18.58 -14.95 3.61
C PHE A 864 18.09 -16.31 4.13
N SER A 865 16.81 -16.42 4.47
CA SER A 865 16.21 -17.63 5.04
C SER A 865 15.31 -18.34 4.04
N LYS A 866 15.67 -19.58 3.71
CA LYS A 866 14.85 -20.45 2.85
C LYS A 866 13.54 -20.82 3.52
N VAL A 867 12.47 -20.86 2.73
CA VAL A 867 11.17 -21.42 3.14
C VAL A 867 10.87 -22.62 2.27
N ASP A 868 10.60 -23.76 2.91
CA ASP A 868 10.41 -25.05 2.24
C ASP A 868 11.54 -25.45 1.28
N GLY A 869 12.77 -24.98 1.56
CA GLY A 869 13.97 -25.25 0.77
C GLY A 869 14.25 -24.22 -0.34
N GLU A 870 13.31 -23.30 -0.60
CA GLU A 870 13.40 -22.29 -1.65
C GLU A 870 13.85 -20.93 -1.11
N ASP A 871 14.70 -20.25 -1.87
CA ASP A 871 15.08 -18.87 -1.58
C ASP A 871 13.91 -17.91 -1.88
N PRO A 872 13.68 -16.88 -1.04
CA PRO A 872 12.51 -16.02 -1.18
C PRO A 872 12.64 -15.06 -2.38
N CYS A 873 11.51 -14.78 -3.04
CA CYS A 873 11.42 -13.67 -4.00
C CYS A 873 11.25 -12.33 -3.26
N PHE A 874 11.50 -11.21 -3.93
CA PHE A 874 11.38 -9.87 -3.34
C PHE A 874 9.98 -9.60 -2.76
N GLY A 875 8.94 -10.06 -3.45
CA GLY A 875 7.56 -9.97 -2.98
C GLY A 875 7.31 -10.72 -1.67
N ASP A 876 7.96 -11.87 -1.46
CA ASP A 876 7.90 -12.60 -0.19
C ASP A 876 8.55 -11.82 0.94
N VAL A 877 9.72 -11.25 0.67
CA VAL A 877 10.53 -10.52 1.66
C VAL A 877 9.77 -9.31 2.19
N ILE A 878 9.26 -8.45 1.29
CA ILE A 878 8.55 -7.23 1.69
C ILE A 878 7.24 -7.56 2.43
N ARG A 879 6.48 -8.55 1.95
CA ARG A 879 5.24 -9.00 2.58
C ARG A 879 5.47 -9.49 4.00
N ARG A 880 6.46 -10.37 4.21
CA ARG A 880 6.77 -10.93 5.53
C ARG A 880 7.33 -9.89 6.50
N ALA A 881 8.06 -8.89 6.00
CA ALA A 881 8.58 -7.81 6.82
C ALA A 881 7.46 -6.94 7.44
N LYS A 882 6.29 -6.87 6.81
CA LYS A 882 5.16 -6.02 7.20
C LYS A 882 4.12 -6.68 8.11
N ILE A 883 4.31 -7.93 8.54
CA ILE A 883 3.31 -8.68 9.33
C ILE A 883 2.90 -7.93 10.62
N LEU A 884 3.83 -7.21 11.26
CA LEU A 884 3.53 -6.48 12.48
C LEU A 884 2.68 -5.22 12.22
N GLY A 885 2.77 -4.65 11.02
CA GLY A 885 1.95 -3.54 10.53
C GLY A 885 2.25 -2.19 11.18
N GLY A 886 1.53 -1.16 10.70
CA GLY A 886 1.59 0.21 11.20
C GLY A 886 1.58 1.23 10.07
N ASP A 887 1.32 2.51 10.40
CA ASP A 887 1.26 3.60 9.42
C ASP A 887 2.55 3.76 8.61
N ASN A 888 3.69 3.41 9.21
CA ASN A 888 4.99 3.51 8.57
C ASN A 888 5.20 2.40 7.54
N ASP A 889 4.74 1.18 7.84
CA ASP A 889 4.95 -0.01 7.02
C ASP A 889 4.18 0.10 5.69
N LYS A 890 2.97 0.67 5.74
CA LYS A 890 2.13 0.94 4.55
C LYS A 890 2.81 1.87 3.55
N LYS A 891 3.78 2.68 3.99
CA LYS A 891 4.53 3.63 3.15
C LYS A 891 5.77 3.01 2.51
N PHE A 892 6.19 1.81 2.91
CA PHE A 892 7.27 1.12 2.24
C PHE A 892 6.73 0.34 1.06
N VAL A 893 7.29 0.51 -0.13
CA VAL A 893 6.86 -0.16 -1.37
C VAL A 893 8.04 -0.88 -2.01
N LEU A 894 7.72 -1.85 -2.86
CA LEU A 894 8.68 -2.51 -3.74
C LEU A 894 8.54 -1.90 -5.15
N LEU A 895 9.48 -1.05 -5.55
CA LEU A 895 9.64 -0.74 -6.98
C LEU A 895 10.56 -1.80 -7.58
N GLY A 896 10.01 -2.68 -8.41
CA GLY A 896 10.68 -3.86 -8.89
C GLY A 896 9.75 -5.06 -9.05
N ASP A 897 10.30 -6.15 -9.56
CA ASP A 897 9.53 -7.36 -9.84
C ASP A 897 9.36 -8.20 -8.56
N PRO A 898 8.13 -8.42 -8.07
CA PRO A 898 7.90 -9.20 -6.87
C PRO A 898 8.27 -10.69 -7.02
N ALA A 899 8.30 -11.21 -8.24
CA ALA A 899 8.63 -12.61 -8.54
C ALA A 899 10.14 -12.86 -8.68
N LEU A 900 10.96 -11.81 -8.72
CA LEU A 900 12.41 -11.92 -8.84
C LEU A 900 13.08 -12.24 -7.49
N LYS A 901 14.16 -13.03 -7.52
CA LYS A 901 14.95 -13.41 -6.33
C LYS A 901 16.18 -12.52 -6.19
N LEU A 902 16.77 -12.46 -4.99
CA LEU A 902 18.13 -11.93 -4.86
C LEU A 902 19.10 -12.81 -5.69
N ALA A 903 20.25 -12.28 -6.11
CA ALA A 903 21.28 -13.03 -6.80
C ALA A 903 22.04 -13.96 -5.83
N TYR A 904 21.30 -14.89 -5.21
CA TYR A 904 21.82 -15.93 -4.34
C TYR A 904 22.77 -16.84 -5.11
N THR A 905 23.82 -17.33 -4.44
CA THR A 905 24.82 -18.18 -5.07
C THR A 905 24.54 -19.67 -4.85
N ASP A 906 24.82 -20.47 -5.88
CA ASP A 906 24.46 -21.90 -5.93
C ASP A 906 25.30 -22.75 -4.97
N TYR A 907 26.61 -22.52 -4.96
CA TYR A 907 27.58 -23.36 -4.23
C TYR A 907 28.23 -22.66 -3.05
N ARG A 908 28.94 -23.45 -2.23
CA ARG A 908 29.77 -23.00 -1.12
C ARG A 908 31.22 -23.40 -1.29
N THR A 909 32.13 -22.70 -0.62
CA THR A 909 33.55 -23.08 -0.53
C THR A 909 33.91 -23.51 0.88
N LYS A 910 34.78 -24.50 1.00
CA LYS A 910 35.37 -24.92 2.27
C LYS A 910 36.90 -24.90 2.20
N THR A 911 37.54 -24.13 3.08
CA THR A 911 39.00 -24.18 3.29
C THR A 911 39.38 -25.51 3.93
N LEU A 912 40.36 -26.21 3.37
CA LEU A 912 40.85 -27.50 3.87
C LEU A 912 42.20 -27.38 4.54
N LYS A 913 43.10 -26.53 4.02
CA LYS A 913 44.43 -26.31 4.60
C LYS A 913 44.88 -24.87 4.43
N ILE A 914 45.61 -24.41 5.44
CA ILE A 914 46.45 -23.23 5.38
C ILE A 914 47.88 -23.70 5.66
N ASN A 915 48.80 -23.43 4.72
CA ASN A 915 50.17 -23.91 4.74
C ASN A 915 50.24 -25.45 4.86
N GLN A 916 50.88 -25.98 5.91
CA GLN A 916 50.95 -27.41 6.18
C GLN A 916 49.90 -27.88 7.20
N LYS A 917 49.13 -26.96 7.79
CA LYS A 917 48.13 -27.28 8.81
C LYS A 917 46.79 -27.57 8.15
N ILE A 918 46.15 -28.65 8.59
CA ILE A 918 44.75 -28.90 8.27
C ILE A 918 43.95 -27.78 8.93
N SER A 919 43.09 -27.13 8.15
CA SER A 919 42.14 -26.15 8.67
C SER A 919 41.18 -26.88 9.60
N VAL A 920 41.37 -26.72 10.91
CA VAL A 920 40.45 -27.15 11.97
C VAL A 920 39.91 -25.88 12.61
N GLU A 921 38.59 -25.79 12.80
CA GLU A 921 37.91 -24.57 13.28
C GLU A 921 38.43 -24.07 14.64
N ASP A 922 39.11 -24.92 15.43
CA ASP A 922 39.58 -24.61 16.79
C ASP A 922 41.11 -24.35 16.93
N GLU A 923 41.90 -24.44 15.85
CA GLU A 923 43.35 -24.14 15.88
C GLU A 923 43.74 -23.18 14.74
N PRO A 924 43.58 -21.86 14.91
CA PRO A 924 43.85 -20.92 13.84
C PRO A 924 45.35 -20.85 13.53
N ASP A 925 45.69 -20.69 12.24
CA ASP A 925 47.09 -20.45 11.83
C ASP A 925 47.42 -18.96 11.89
N THR A 926 48.67 -18.64 12.22
CA THR A 926 49.15 -17.26 12.28
C THR A 926 49.84 -16.89 10.97
N LEU A 927 49.33 -15.87 10.29
CA LEU A 927 49.88 -15.32 9.07
C LEU A 927 50.72 -14.08 9.39
N GLU A 928 52.04 -14.22 9.28
CA GLU A 928 53.02 -13.18 9.64
C GLU A 928 53.39 -12.33 8.42
N ALA A 929 53.78 -11.08 8.64
CA ALA A 929 54.28 -10.21 7.57
C ALA A 929 55.45 -10.86 6.82
N LEU A 930 55.47 -10.74 5.49
CA LEU A 930 56.43 -11.35 4.55
C LEU A 930 56.36 -12.88 4.42
N SER A 931 55.53 -13.57 5.21
CA SER A 931 55.37 -15.01 5.07
C SER A 931 54.65 -15.37 3.76
N LYS A 932 55.05 -16.48 3.14
CA LYS A 932 54.36 -17.08 2.00
C LYS A 932 53.25 -17.99 2.50
N VAL A 933 52.02 -17.73 2.08
CA VAL A 933 50.83 -18.48 2.50
C VAL A 933 50.32 -19.31 1.32
N ARG A 934 49.98 -20.58 1.57
CA ARG A 934 49.27 -21.45 0.62
C ARG A 934 47.92 -21.86 1.20
N VAL A 935 46.88 -21.74 0.39
CA VAL A 935 45.51 -22.10 0.76
C VAL A 935 45.04 -23.22 -0.15
N GLU A 936 44.52 -24.31 0.41
CA GLU A 936 43.86 -25.41 -0.31
C GLU A 936 42.42 -25.52 0.14
N GLY A 937 41.48 -25.74 -0.78
CA GLY A 937 40.06 -25.87 -0.46
C GLY A 937 39.26 -26.66 -1.50
N MET A 938 37.96 -26.79 -1.23
CA MET A 938 37.01 -27.50 -2.10
C MET A 938 35.67 -26.77 -2.23
N ILE A 939 34.93 -27.12 -3.28
CA ILE A 939 33.57 -26.65 -3.54
C ILE A 939 32.59 -27.64 -2.95
N THR A 940 31.54 -27.14 -2.30
CA THR A 940 30.46 -27.95 -1.73
C THR A 940 29.09 -27.46 -2.19
N ASP A 941 28.09 -28.33 -2.10
CA ASP A 941 26.69 -27.90 -2.13
C ASP A 941 26.33 -27.12 -0.84
N GLN A 942 25.08 -26.68 -0.74
CA GLN A 942 24.57 -25.96 0.43
C GLN A 942 24.47 -26.84 1.69
N GLN A 943 24.52 -28.16 1.56
CA GLN A 943 24.54 -29.13 2.66
C GLN A 943 25.96 -29.52 3.09
N GLY A 944 26.98 -29.01 2.40
CA GLY A 944 28.39 -29.26 2.70
C GLY A 944 28.98 -30.50 2.02
N ASN A 945 28.27 -31.14 1.09
CA ASN A 945 28.82 -32.27 0.34
C ASN A 945 29.74 -31.78 -0.79
N PRO A 946 30.90 -32.43 -1.03
CA PRO A 946 31.81 -32.06 -2.11
C PRO A 946 31.19 -32.12 -3.50
N VAL A 947 31.53 -31.15 -4.36
CA VAL A 947 31.07 -31.06 -5.76
C VAL A 947 32.27 -31.23 -6.70
N ASP A 948 32.72 -32.48 -6.86
CA ASP A 948 33.91 -32.84 -7.64
C ASP A 948 33.76 -32.59 -9.15
N SER A 949 32.55 -32.30 -9.64
CA SER A 949 32.29 -31.96 -11.04
C SER A 949 32.55 -30.48 -11.37
N TYR A 950 32.70 -29.61 -10.36
CA TYR A 950 32.80 -28.17 -10.59
C TYR A 950 34.16 -27.78 -11.18
N ASN A 951 34.14 -27.04 -12.28
CA ASN A 951 35.32 -26.42 -12.89
C ASN A 951 35.00 -24.95 -13.19
N GLY A 952 35.93 -24.05 -12.87
CA GLY A 952 35.70 -22.61 -12.97
C GLY A 952 36.83 -21.79 -12.39
N MET A 953 36.52 -20.55 -12.03
CA MET A 953 37.47 -19.62 -11.45
C MET A 953 37.05 -19.27 -10.02
N LEU A 954 38.03 -19.23 -9.12
CA LEU A 954 37.91 -18.71 -7.77
C LEU A 954 38.53 -17.30 -7.73
N TYR A 955 37.89 -16.39 -7.00
CA TYR A 955 38.33 -15.03 -6.72
C TYR A 955 38.46 -14.85 -5.21
N PRO A 956 39.57 -15.31 -4.60
CA PRO A 956 39.81 -15.12 -3.18
C PRO A 956 40.24 -13.68 -2.86
N VAL A 957 39.68 -13.13 -1.77
CA VAL A 957 40.11 -11.88 -1.15
C VAL A 957 40.49 -12.15 0.30
N VAL A 958 41.73 -11.84 0.68
CA VAL A 958 42.22 -11.99 2.06
C VAL A 958 42.20 -10.62 2.71
N TYR A 959 41.37 -10.46 3.72
CA TYR A 959 41.24 -9.27 4.55
C TYR A 959 42.12 -9.37 5.79
N ASP A 960 42.72 -8.24 6.17
CA ASP A 960 43.34 -8.08 7.49
C ASP A 960 42.26 -8.11 8.61
N LYS A 961 42.71 -8.00 9.85
CA LYS A 961 41.87 -7.78 11.02
C LYS A 961 41.04 -6.49 10.90
N TYR A 962 39.96 -6.44 11.67
CA TYR A 962 39.14 -5.24 11.80
C TYR A 962 39.99 -4.02 12.17
N SER A 963 39.75 -2.92 11.47
CA SER A 963 40.23 -1.59 11.84
C SER A 963 39.16 -0.88 12.65
N GLU A 964 39.57 -0.17 13.70
CA GLU A 964 38.69 0.76 14.43
C GLU A 964 38.74 2.12 13.72
N ILE A 965 37.57 2.62 13.32
CA ILE A 965 37.40 3.91 12.66
C ILE A 965 36.58 4.78 13.59
N THR A 966 37.10 5.96 13.93
CA THR A 966 36.40 6.96 14.73
C THR A 966 35.91 8.07 13.81
N THR A 967 34.62 8.41 13.92
CA THR A 967 34.01 9.52 13.18
C THR A 967 34.57 10.88 13.65
N LEU A 968 34.41 11.92 12.83
CA LEU A 968 34.92 13.26 13.12
C LEU A 968 34.15 13.94 14.25
N GLY A 969 32.86 13.62 14.41
CA GLY A 969 32.01 14.18 15.45
C GLY A 969 31.72 15.66 15.21
N ASP A 970 31.47 16.04 13.95
CA ASP A 970 31.26 17.43 13.57
C ASP A 970 29.93 17.97 14.16
N ASP A 971 28.87 17.16 14.11
CA ASP A 971 27.54 17.47 14.66
C ASP A 971 27.08 16.54 15.81
N ASN A 972 27.90 15.56 16.18
CA ASN A 972 27.62 14.55 17.22
C ASN A 972 28.85 14.21 18.06
N PRO A 973 28.70 13.54 19.21
CA PRO A 973 29.83 12.88 19.87
C PRO A 973 30.51 11.88 18.91
N PRO A 974 31.86 11.86 18.83
CA PRO A 974 32.58 10.89 18.00
C PRO A 974 32.15 9.44 18.30
N PHE A 975 31.91 8.67 17.25
CA PHE A 975 31.52 7.26 17.34
C PHE A 975 32.63 6.38 16.77
N THR A 976 32.96 5.27 17.44
CA THR A 976 33.95 4.31 16.95
C THR A 976 33.26 3.03 16.51
N PHE A 977 33.51 2.62 15.28
CA PHE A 977 32.98 1.39 14.68
C PHE A 977 34.10 0.55 14.07
N LYS A 978 33.81 -0.72 13.77
CA LYS A 978 34.77 -1.67 13.20
C LYS A 978 34.47 -1.94 11.73
N LEU A 979 35.52 -1.99 10.91
CA LEU A 979 35.45 -2.35 9.48
C LEU A 979 36.69 -3.13 9.03
N ARG A 980 36.49 -4.18 8.23
CA ARG A 980 37.59 -4.87 7.52
C ARG A 980 37.99 -4.09 6.27
N LYS A 981 38.77 -3.04 6.47
CA LYS A 981 39.15 -2.09 5.40
C LYS A 981 40.34 -2.57 4.56
N ASN A 982 41.31 -3.25 5.17
CA ASN A 982 42.58 -3.55 4.51
C ASN A 982 42.53 -4.91 3.82
N ILE A 983 42.87 -4.94 2.53
CA ILE A 983 43.00 -6.16 1.73
C ILE A 983 44.49 -6.50 1.64
N LEU A 984 44.83 -7.72 2.05
CA LEU A 984 46.20 -8.25 1.99
C LEU A 984 46.48 -8.99 0.68
N PHE A 985 45.45 -9.59 0.09
CA PHE A 985 45.53 -10.27 -1.19
C PHE A 985 44.19 -10.21 -1.91
N ASN A 986 44.22 -9.95 -3.21
CA ASN A 986 43.08 -10.07 -4.11
C ASN A 986 43.59 -10.72 -5.39
N GLY A 987 43.10 -11.92 -5.69
CA GLY A 987 43.65 -12.72 -6.77
C GLY A 987 42.62 -13.60 -7.46
N LYS A 988 43.12 -14.48 -8.33
CA LYS A 988 42.31 -15.43 -9.09
C LYS A 988 43.00 -16.78 -9.13
N ALA A 989 42.24 -17.86 -8.95
CA ALA A 989 42.74 -19.24 -8.97
C ALA A 989 41.81 -20.14 -9.80
N THR A 990 42.35 -21.23 -10.35
CA THR A 990 41.54 -22.19 -11.12
C THR A 990 40.94 -23.23 -10.18
N ILE A 991 39.65 -23.52 -10.34
CA ILE A 991 39.00 -24.66 -9.70
C ILE A 991 39.03 -25.83 -10.69
N LYS A 992 39.59 -26.96 -10.26
CA LYS A 992 39.60 -28.21 -11.04
C LYS A 992 39.01 -29.34 -10.23
N ASN A 993 38.03 -30.02 -10.80
CA ASN A 993 37.32 -31.13 -10.17
C ASN A 993 36.88 -30.83 -8.73
N GLY A 994 36.25 -29.67 -8.52
CA GLY A 994 35.76 -29.25 -7.21
C GLY A 994 36.84 -28.79 -6.22
N THR A 995 38.12 -28.70 -6.61
CA THR A 995 39.21 -28.31 -5.71
C THR A 995 39.98 -27.10 -6.23
N PHE A 996 40.57 -26.34 -5.30
CA PHE A 996 41.39 -25.18 -5.62
C PHE A 996 42.59 -25.07 -4.69
N ASP A 997 43.65 -24.46 -5.20
CA ASP A 997 44.76 -23.96 -4.40
C ASP A 997 45.29 -22.64 -4.93
N PHE A 998 45.81 -21.80 -4.03
CA PHE A 998 46.49 -20.55 -4.40
C PHE A 998 47.52 -20.15 -3.35
N GLU A 999 48.45 -19.30 -3.76
CA GLU A 999 49.53 -18.80 -2.92
C GLU A 999 49.62 -17.28 -2.98
N PHE A 1000 50.01 -16.66 -1.87
CA PHE A 1000 50.25 -15.22 -1.78
C PHE A 1000 51.30 -14.92 -0.71
N ILE A 1001 51.79 -13.68 -0.68
CA ILE A 1001 52.73 -13.19 0.34
C ILE A 1001 52.00 -12.14 1.17
N ILE A 1002 52.13 -12.22 2.50
CA ILE A 1002 51.57 -11.20 3.39
C ILE A 1002 52.38 -9.90 3.25
N PRO A 1003 51.73 -8.76 2.96
CA PRO A 1003 52.41 -7.48 2.86
C PRO A 1003 53.20 -7.11 4.13
N LYS A 1004 54.28 -6.35 3.96
CA LYS A 1004 55.13 -5.93 5.09
C LYS A 1004 54.44 -4.91 6.01
N ASP A 1005 53.53 -4.14 5.45
CA ASP A 1005 52.88 -2.97 6.05
C ASP A 1005 51.61 -3.30 6.84
N ILE A 1006 51.38 -4.59 7.17
CA ILE A 1006 50.35 -4.96 8.14
C ILE A 1006 50.67 -4.40 9.52
N ALA A 1007 49.62 -4.16 10.32
CA ALA A 1007 49.83 -3.91 11.74
C ALA A 1007 50.24 -5.22 12.44
N TYR A 1008 51.34 -5.21 13.19
CA TYR A 1008 51.92 -6.43 13.80
C TYR A 1008 51.16 -6.96 15.03
N ASN A 1009 50.16 -6.22 15.53
CA ASN A 1009 49.27 -6.77 16.55
C ASN A 1009 48.46 -7.93 15.97
N PHE A 1010 48.30 -8.97 16.76
CA PHE A 1010 47.52 -10.15 16.38
C PHE A 1010 46.02 -9.83 16.40
N GLY A 1011 45.31 -10.26 15.37
CA GLY A 1011 43.86 -10.18 15.28
C GLY A 1011 43.32 -11.13 14.23
N GLN A 1012 42.01 -11.42 14.29
CA GLN A 1012 41.39 -12.38 13.38
C GLN A 1012 41.25 -11.79 11.97
N GLY A 1013 41.79 -12.51 10.98
CA GLY A 1013 41.65 -12.19 9.56
C GLY A 1013 40.44 -12.86 8.91
N ARG A 1014 40.23 -12.60 7.63
CA ARG A 1014 39.20 -13.29 6.83
C ARG A 1014 39.70 -13.61 5.43
N ILE A 1015 39.40 -14.81 4.94
CA ILE A 1015 39.44 -15.12 3.51
C ILE A 1015 37.99 -15.14 3.02
N SER A 1016 37.70 -14.37 1.99
CA SER A 1016 36.40 -14.31 1.32
C SER A 1016 36.54 -14.93 -0.05
N TYR A 1017 35.61 -15.79 -0.44
CA TYR A 1017 35.65 -16.53 -1.69
C TYR A 1017 34.42 -16.23 -2.51
N TYR A 1018 34.63 -15.78 -3.75
CA TYR A 1018 33.63 -15.87 -4.81
C TYR A 1018 34.13 -16.83 -5.88
N LEU A 1019 33.24 -17.59 -6.51
CA LEU A 1019 33.58 -18.44 -7.65
C LEU A 1019 32.52 -18.34 -8.72
N ASN A 1020 32.93 -18.51 -9.97
CA ASN A 1020 32.00 -18.64 -11.09
C ASN A 1020 32.55 -19.52 -12.21
N ASN A 1021 31.63 -19.98 -13.04
CA ASN A 1021 31.90 -20.52 -14.37
C ASN A 1021 30.97 -19.85 -15.39
N ASP A 1022 30.62 -20.53 -16.47
CA ASP A 1022 29.78 -19.97 -17.53
C ASP A 1022 28.30 -19.79 -17.10
N SER A 1023 27.81 -20.54 -16.11
CA SER A 1023 26.38 -20.57 -15.73
C SER A 1023 26.07 -20.68 -14.23
N LEU A 1024 27.07 -20.97 -13.39
CA LEU A 1024 26.91 -21.27 -11.96
C LEU A 1024 27.95 -20.49 -11.15
N ASP A 1025 27.57 -20.04 -9.96
CA ASP A 1025 28.45 -19.35 -9.03
C ASP A 1025 28.39 -19.91 -7.60
N GLY A 1026 29.19 -19.33 -6.72
CA GLY A 1026 29.29 -19.80 -5.35
C GLY A 1026 30.03 -18.80 -4.48
N SER A 1027 29.82 -18.95 -3.18
CA SER A 1027 30.40 -18.04 -2.19
C SER A 1027 30.88 -18.80 -0.98
N GLY A 1028 31.82 -18.23 -0.25
CA GLY A 1028 32.17 -18.75 1.07
C GLY A 1028 33.18 -17.87 1.76
N TYR A 1029 33.55 -18.26 2.97
CA TYR A 1029 34.47 -17.49 3.78
C TYR A 1029 35.23 -18.41 4.73
N TYR A 1030 36.31 -17.91 5.30
CA TYR A 1030 37.09 -18.58 6.33
C TYR A 1030 37.74 -17.57 7.27
N GLU A 1031 37.51 -17.72 8.57
CA GLU A 1031 38.02 -16.81 9.60
C GLU A 1031 38.92 -17.51 10.64
N GLY A 1032 39.32 -18.76 10.38
CA GLY A 1032 40.27 -19.51 11.21
C GLY A 1032 41.73 -19.08 11.03
N ILE A 1033 41.97 -17.78 10.79
CA ILE A 1033 43.31 -17.22 10.62
C ILE A 1033 43.53 -16.04 11.58
N ILE A 1034 44.73 -15.97 12.15
CA ILE A 1034 45.22 -14.83 12.92
C ILE A 1034 46.25 -14.10 12.06
N ILE A 1035 46.17 -12.77 11.98
CA ILE A 1035 47.10 -11.93 11.24
C ILE A 1035 47.84 -11.03 12.23
N GLY A 1036 49.17 -11.08 12.19
CA GLY A 1036 50.04 -10.31 13.07
C GLY A 1036 51.45 -10.88 13.11
N GLY A 1037 52.37 -10.20 13.78
CA GLY A 1037 53.78 -10.59 13.82
C GLY A 1037 54.52 -10.37 12.49
N TYR A 1038 55.78 -10.81 12.46
CA TYR A 1038 56.72 -10.61 11.36
C TYR A 1038 57.57 -11.88 11.21
N ASP A 1039 57.69 -12.40 9.99
CA ASP A 1039 58.52 -13.57 9.72
C ASP A 1039 60.00 -13.16 9.71
N ASP A 1040 60.68 -13.38 10.84
CA ASP A 1040 62.11 -13.10 11.01
C ASP A 1040 63.00 -13.95 10.09
N ALA A 1041 62.46 -15.06 9.55
CA ALA A 1041 63.15 -15.94 8.60
C ALA A 1041 62.83 -15.60 7.13
N ALA A 1042 62.01 -14.58 6.87
CA ALA A 1042 61.65 -14.17 5.52
C ALA A 1042 62.90 -13.80 4.70
N LYS A 1043 63.04 -14.42 3.53
CA LYS A 1043 64.15 -14.11 2.61
C LYS A 1043 64.00 -12.67 2.11
N LYS A 1044 65.12 -11.93 2.03
CA LYS A 1044 65.13 -10.60 1.39
C LYS A 1044 64.74 -10.75 -0.08
N ASP A 1045 63.55 -10.26 -0.43
CA ASP A 1045 63.15 -10.08 -1.81
C ASP A 1045 63.70 -8.75 -2.34
N VAL A 1046 64.62 -8.84 -3.28
CA VAL A 1046 65.23 -7.69 -3.98
C VAL A 1046 64.87 -7.69 -5.47
N THR A 1047 63.98 -8.59 -5.89
CA THR A 1047 63.54 -8.71 -7.27
C THR A 1047 62.30 -7.84 -7.45
N GLY A 1048 62.39 -6.82 -8.30
CA GLY A 1048 61.22 -5.99 -8.60
C GLY A 1048 60.09 -6.80 -9.25
N PRO A 1049 58.82 -6.41 -9.07
CA PRO A 1049 57.70 -7.07 -9.72
C PRO A 1049 57.85 -7.00 -11.24
N VAL A 1050 57.63 -8.13 -11.92
CA VAL A 1050 57.47 -8.13 -13.38
C VAL A 1050 56.05 -7.64 -13.67
N ILE A 1051 55.94 -6.35 -14.00
CA ILE A 1051 54.67 -5.73 -14.36
C ILE A 1051 54.39 -6.03 -15.82
N ASN A 1052 53.40 -6.87 -16.09
CA ASN A 1052 52.85 -7.08 -17.42
C ASN A 1052 51.55 -6.30 -17.55
N LEU A 1053 51.50 -5.38 -18.50
CA LEU A 1053 50.31 -4.60 -18.82
C LEU A 1053 49.60 -5.28 -19.99
N PHE A 1054 48.35 -5.69 -19.77
CA PHE A 1054 47.49 -6.20 -20.82
C PHE A 1054 46.47 -5.10 -21.14
N MET A 1055 46.48 -4.58 -22.38
CA MET A 1055 45.43 -3.70 -22.90
C MET A 1055 44.36 -4.55 -23.57
N ASN A 1056 43.09 -4.28 -23.26
CA ASN A 1056 41.89 -4.93 -23.83
C ASN A 1056 41.65 -6.40 -23.38
N ASP A 1057 42.06 -6.77 -22.17
CA ASP A 1057 41.55 -7.99 -21.51
C ASP A 1057 40.52 -7.56 -20.45
N THR A 1058 39.29 -7.35 -20.91
CA THR A 1058 38.09 -7.07 -20.11
C THR A 1058 36.99 -8.01 -20.52
#